data_AF-A0A151IHX2-F1
#
_entry.id   AF-A0A151IHX2-F1
#
_cell.length_a   1.000
_cell.length_b   1.000
_cell.length_c   1.000
_cell.angle_alpha   90.00
_cell.angle_beta   90.00
_cell.angle_gamma   90.00
#
_symmetry.space_group_name_H-M   'P 1'
#
loop_
_entity.id
_entity.type
_entity.pdbx_description
1 polymer ?
#
loop_
_entity_poly.entity_id
_entity_poly.type
_entity_poly.pdbx_seq_one_letter_code
_entity_poly.pdbx_strand_id
1 'polypeptide(L)'
;MERDFIEQATLLSTREEYAAWEQRCDEFIESLEEQSRIKRPRLSIGNRQSVIARLESLKDSVRGRFVHVGAGYGLRWREIETAFESCILTGAVINSNHIDPHRFLEDASEIVLERVQCVLQRYDSIKINTVFNDEFMAGDKRANKSIATRNYEIYRCTDQRSLEEFQERDSGWALSRILNLTVNANKLNPLRAGCRIKLPEEIKNKKAVINVRSMDNACFSWSVVAALHPAESHTYRTSSYPHYSLVLNLTGIEFPMTLSQIKKFENLNDITINVYAIEEGIVPIRLADQKRSKHVNLLYVEDDIAGHFVLINNNNFADELKNLAHSVQSVISTNVPMDFSPDDWRKFNSATHCHVCEKPFAKDDKRARDHCHLTGRYRGPAHSNCNLNYKDSRCIPVVFHNLTGYDAHFIIKEIATAYKGNIDLLPITKEKYISFTKHVDDTIDDKKNCIQLRFIDSYRFLASSLDKLASFLSKGKLRVLRREFSHLSEENFNLLTRKGVFPYEYIDCSEKLNRACYADFRWVDAVIIKRDIDRFDTSDYSVDNPYHIPLVNKKVPGLMKDENNGAIMTEFVGLRAKMYALRVQGKKDTKKAKGVKSNVMARSITFDDYTRCLNDAIEMTRRQLCIRSKLHEVYTISETKIALSPHDDKRYIVSGSTDTLPWGHYRCK
;
A
#
# COMPACT_ATOMS: atom_id res chain seq x y z
N MET A 1 -49.30 9.83 20.44
CA MET A 1 -48.40 10.76 21.15
C MET A 1 -47.57 11.62 20.21
N GLU A 2 -46.59 11.11 19.46
CA GLU A 2 -45.70 11.99 18.66
C GLU A 2 -46.44 12.86 17.62
N ARG A 3 -47.37 12.30 16.85
CA ARG A 3 -48.18 13.09 15.90
C ARG A 3 -49.02 14.14 16.62
N ASP A 4 -49.59 13.77 17.75
CA ASP A 4 -50.41 14.61 18.61
C ASP A 4 -49.61 15.79 19.19
N PHE A 5 -48.29 15.62 19.43
CA PHE A 5 -47.39 16.74 19.76
C PHE A 5 -47.12 17.66 18.57
N ILE A 6 -46.97 17.11 17.36
CA ILE A 6 -46.80 17.87 16.11
C ILE A 6 -48.08 18.67 15.78
N GLU A 7 -49.25 18.07 15.96
CA GLU A 7 -50.56 18.71 15.76
C GLU A 7 -50.84 19.77 16.84
N GLN A 8 -50.47 19.55 18.09
CA GLN A 8 -50.53 20.60 19.11
C GLN A 8 -49.57 21.76 18.79
N ALA A 9 -48.38 21.48 18.25
CA ALA A 9 -47.35 22.49 17.94
C ALA A 9 -47.74 23.50 16.84
N THR A 10 -48.82 23.28 16.10
CA THR A 10 -49.38 24.27 15.16
C THR A 10 -50.48 25.14 15.79
N LEU A 11 -51.03 24.73 16.93
CA LEU A 11 -52.15 25.40 17.62
C LEU A 11 -51.72 26.29 18.80
N LEU A 12 -50.45 26.21 19.24
CA LEU A 12 -49.90 27.04 20.31
C LEU A 12 -49.95 28.53 19.93
N SER A 13 -50.58 29.34 20.79
CA SER A 13 -50.81 30.77 20.60
C SER A 13 -50.18 31.64 21.69
N THR A 14 -50.01 31.12 22.91
CA THR A 14 -49.42 31.83 24.05
C THR A 14 -48.13 31.19 24.55
N ARG A 15 -47.33 31.97 25.29
CA ARG A 15 -46.09 31.49 25.93
C ARG A 15 -46.35 30.48 27.06
N GLU A 16 -47.53 30.54 27.68
CA GLU A 16 -47.96 29.64 28.75
C GLU A 16 -48.39 28.28 28.18
N GLU A 17 -49.16 28.28 27.09
CA GLU A 17 -49.45 27.08 26.29
C GLU A 17 -48.16 26.43 25.80
N TYR A 18 -47.21 27.23 25.29
CA TYR A 18 -45.90 26.76 24.86
C TYR A 18 -45.13 26.08 25.99
N ALA A 19 -45.03 26.69 27.18
CA ALA A 19 -44.31 26.10 28.31
C ALA A 19 -44.97 24.79 28.79
N ALA A 20 -46.30 24.75 28.86
CA ALA A 20 -47.05 23.54 29.23
C ALA A 20 -47.01 22.44 28.14
N TRP A 21 -46.74 22.78 26.88
CA TRP A 21 -46.44 21.82 25.82
C TRP A 21 -44.96 21.37 25.86
N GLU A 22 -44.04 22.28 26.14
CA GLU A 22 -42.59 22.01 26.23
C GLU A 22 -42.31 20.98 27.34
N GLN A 23 -42.87 21.19 28.54
CA GLN A 23 -42.77 20.25 29.66
C GLN A 23 -43.30 18.86 29.31
N ARG A 24 -44.47 18.76 28.65
CA ARG A 24 -45.06 17.46 28.26
C ARG A 24 -44.23 16.74 27.18
N CYS A 25 -43.52 17.48 26.33
CA CYS A 25 -42.53 16.89 25.42
C CYS A 25 -41.34 16.31 26.20
N ASP A 26 -40.85 16.99 27.24
CA ASP A 26 -39.74 16.49 28.07
C ASP A 26 -40.15 15.26 28.90
N GLU A 27 -41.30 15.29 29.57
CA GLU A 27 -41.87 14.12 30.29
C GLU A 27 -42.01 12.90 29.36
N PHE A 28 -42.34 13.10 28.08
CA PHE A 28 -42.41 12.02 27.10
C PHE A 28 -41.03 11.55 26.61
N ILE A 29 -40.04 12.45 26.50
CA ILE A 29 -38.64 12.09 26.19
C ILE A 29 -38.04 11.27 27.33
N GLU A 30 -38.19 11.71 28.59
CA GLU A 30 -37.74 10.94 29.77
C GLU A 30 -38.40 9.55 29.83
N SER A 31 -39.70 9.46 29.50
CA SER A 31 -40.41 8.18 29.41
C SER A 31 -39.84 7.23 28.33
N LEU A 32 -39.31 7.77 27.22
CA LEU A 32 -38.64 6.97 26.18
C LEU A 32 -37.21 6.55 26.60
N GLU A 33 -36.53 7.36 27.40
CA GLU A 33 -35.20 7.08 27.93
C GLU A 33 -35.25 6.03 29.07
N GLU A 34 -36.16 6.16 30.03
CA GLU A 34 -36.37 5.15 31.09
C GLU A 34 -36.80 3.79 30.51
N GLN A 35 -37.65 3.79 29.47
CA GLN A 35 -37.99 2.57 28.72
C GLN A 35 -36.77 1.88 28.07
N SER A 36 -35.63 2.56 27.94
CA SER A 36 -34.38 1.98 27.42
C SER A 36 -33.54 1.27 28.49
N ARG A 37 -33.85 1.44 29.79
CA ARG A 37 -33.25 0.69 30.91
C ARG A 37 -33.87 -0.72 31.08
N ILE A 38 -34.97 -1.03 30.37
CA ILE A 38 -35.70 -2.30 30.47
C ILE A 38 -35.14 -3.37 29.50
N LYS A 39 -34.85 -4.58 30.01
CA LYS A 39 -34.14 -5.68 29.30
C LYS A 39 -34.73 -6.18 27.96
N ARG A 40 -35.97 -5.83 27.59
CA ARG A 40 -36.59 -6.10 26.27
C ARG A 40 -37.62 -5.00 25.92
N PRO A 41 -37.22 -3.88 25.32
CA PRO A 41 -38.09 -2.71 25.23
C PRO A 41 -38.77 -2.58 23.84
N ARG A 42 -39.99 -2.01 23.78
CA ARG A 42 -40.94 -2.11 22.64
C ARG A 42 -40.52 -1.46 21.29
N LEU A 43 -39.34 -0.84 21.22
CA LEU A 43 -38.81 -0.15 20.04
C LEU A 43 -37.31 -0.43 19.93
N SER A 44 -36.75 -0.37 18.71
CA SER A 44 -35.30 -0.34 18.51
C SER A 44 -34.69 0.98 19.01
N ILE A 45 -33.41 0.95 19.38
CA ILE A 45 -32.70 2.12 19.91
C ILE A 45 -32.70 3.27 18.89
N GLY A 46 -32.38 2.98 17.62
CA GLY A 46 -32.42 3.97 16.53
C GLY A 46 -33.80 4.59 16.34
N ASN A 47 -34.88 3.81 16.46
CA ASN A 47 -36.25 4.35 16.35
C ASN A 47 -36.60 5.28 17.53
N ARG A 48 -36.09 5.05 18.75
CA ARG A 48 -36.28 6.00 19.86
C ARG A 48 -35.48 7.29 19.64
N GLN A 49 -34.20 7.19 19.32
CA GLN A 49 -33.35 8.37 19.07
C GLN A 49 -33.87 9.22 17.90
N SER A 50 -34.48 8.57 16.90
CA SER A 50 -35.20 9.22 15.81
C SER A 50 -36.45 10.00 16.27
N VAL A 51 -37.20 9.51 17.27
CA VAL A 51 -38.35 10.23 17.88
C VAL A 51 -37.87 11.39 18.75
N ILE A 52 -36.88 11.16 19.62
CA ILE A 52 -36.34 12.19 20.53
C ILE A 52 -35.76 13.37 19.73
N ALA A 53 -34.94 13.11 18.71
CA ALA A 53 -34.38 14.16 17.86
C ALA A 53 -35.45 14.95 17.08
N ARG A 54 -36.54 14.30 16.62
CA ARG A 54 -37.66 15.02 15.98
C ARG A 54 -38.41 15.90 16.98
N LEU A 55 -38.63 15.44 18.21
CA LEU A 55 -39.28 16.23 19.25
C LEU A 55 -38.42 17.42 19.69
N GLU A 56 -37.11 17.26 19.92
CA GLU A 56 -36.24 18.40 20.26
C GLU A 56 -36.11 19.41 19.12
N SER A 57 -35.95 18.95 17.87
CA SER A 57 -35.93 19.80 16.68
C SER A 57 -37.28 20.54 16.50
N LEU A 58 -38.40 19.92 16.88
CA LEU A 58 -39.71 20.58 16.95
C LEU A 58 -39.79 21.60 18.10
N LYS A 59 -39.29 21.28 19.30
CA LYS A 59 -39.24 22.21 20.45
C LYS A 59 -38.47 23.47 20.06
N ASP A 60 -37.25 23.35 19.55
CA ASP A 60 -36.44 24.50 19.13
C ASP A 60 -37.12 25.32 18.02
N SER A 61 -37.80 24.67 17.06
CA SER A 61 -38.56 25.34 15.99
C SER A 61 -39.78 26.13 16.52
N VAL A 62 -40.48 25.60 17.51
CA VAL A 62 -41.62 26.28 18.16
C VAL A 62 -41.12 27.40 19.09
N ARG A 63 -40.02 27.17 19.82
CA ARG A 63 -39.41 28.13 20.77
C ARG A 63 -39.08 29.47 20.11
N GLY A 64 -38.64 29.45 18.85
CA GLY A 64 -38.38 30.64 18.05
C GLY A 64 -39.60 31.55 17.80
N ARG A 65 -40.83 31.09 18.09
CA ARG A 65 -42.06 31.91 18.04
C ARG A 65 -42.34 32.66 19.34
N PHE A 66 -41.78 32.22 20.48
CA PHE A 66 -42.15 32.67 21.82
C PHE A 66 -41.00 33.27 22.64
N VAL A 67 -39.77 33.24 22.13
CA VAL A 67 -38.57 33.77 22.78
C VAL A 67 -37.87 34.75 21.84
N HIS A 68 -37.54 35.95 22.34
CA HIS A 68 -36.87 36.98 21.54
C HIS A 68 -35.36 36.72 21.40
N VAL A 69 -34.75 37.28 20.35
CA VAL A 69 -33.40 36.96 19.86
C VAL A 69 -32.32 37.05 20.94
N GLY A 70 -31.43 36.03 21.02
CA GLY A 70 -30.27 36.07 21.91
C GLY A 70 -29.46 34.77 22.06
N ALA A 71 -30.03 33.60 21.76
CA ALA A 71 -29.31 32.32 21.75
C ALA A 71 -29.04 31.87 20.29
N GLY A 72 -27.82 31.39 20.02
CA GLY A 72 -27.39 31.05 18.66
C GLY A 72 -28.13 29.84 18.07
N TYR A 73 -28.55 29.97 16.81
CA TYR A 73 -29.01 28.85 16.00
C TYR A 73 -27.81 27.97 15.63
N GLY A 74 -27.82 26.70 16.02
CA GLY A 74 -26.71 25.78 15.75
C GLY A 74 -26.98 24.36 16.25
N LEU A 75 -26.10 23.44 15.87
CA LEU A 75 -26.16 22.03 16.24
C LEU A 75 -25.99 21.83 17.74
N ARG A 76 -26.76 20.89 18.34
CA ARG A 76 -26.68 20.55 19.77
C ARG A 76 -26.09 19.15 19.96
N TRP A 77 -25.07 19.02 20.80
CA TRP A 77 -24.62 17.73 21.34
C TRP A 77 -25.53 17.31 22.50
N ARG A 78 -26.10 16.09 22.42
CA ARG A 78 -26.76 15.40 23.54
C ARG A 78 -25.96 14.15 23.89
N GLU A 79 -25.54 14.03 25.15
CA GLU A 79 -24.94 12.79 25.67
C GLU A 79 -26.04 11.79 26.00
N ILE A 80 -25.80 10.49 25.78
CA ILE A 80 -26.80 9.42 25.90
C ILE A 80 -26.24 8.36 26.86
N GLU A 81 -26.93 8.14 27.98
CA GLU A 81 -26.58 7.06 28.90
C GLU A 81 -26.68 5.69 28.21
N THR A 82 -25.66 4.84 28.42
CA THR A 82 -25.68 3.45 27.92
C THR A 82 -25.36 2.47 29.05
N ALA A 83 -26.01 1.31 29.02
CA ALA A 83 -25.90 0.28 30.07
C ALA A 83 -24.71 -0.69 29.87
N PHE A 84 -23.62 -0.25 29.24
CA PHE A 84 -22.47 -1.09 28.89
C PHE A 84 -21.15 -0.54 29.45
N GLU A 85 -20.50 -1.30 30.34
CA GLU A 85 -19.21 -0.95 30.99
C GLU A 85 -18.04 -0.68 30.01
N SER A 86 -18.17 -1.09 28.74
CA SER A 86 -17.18 -0.88 27.68
C SER A 86 -17.38 0.38 26.84
N CYS A 87 -18.53 1.06 26.98
CA CYS A 87 -18.78 2.33 26.32
C CYS A 87 -18.14 3.47 27.12
N ILE A 88 -17.41 4.36 26.45
CA ILE A 88 -16.79 5.54 27.10
C ILE A 88 -17.66 6.77 26.91
N LEU A 89 -18.24 6.93 25.72
CA LEU A 89 -19.09 8.05 25.35
C LEU A 89 -20.02 7.62 24.21
N THR A 90 -21.33 7.74 24.40
CA THR A 90 -22.29 7.82 23.30
C THR A 90 -23.00 9.16 23.36
N GLY A 91 -23.19 9.79 22.22
CA GLY A 91 -23.99 11.00 22.10
C GLY A 91 -24.47 11.22 20.68
N ALA A 92 -25.31 12.22 20.48
CA ALA A 92 -25.83 12.60 19.17
C ALA A 92 -25.65 14.10 18.93
N VAL A 93 -25.19 14.46 17.74
CA VAL A 93 -25.31 15.81 17.20
C VAL A 93 -26.70 15.91 16.55
N ILE A 94 -27.60 16.64 17.21
CA ILE A 94 -29.00 16.78 16.80
C ILE A 94 -29.12 17.91 15.77
N ASN A 95 -29.85 17.65 14.67
CA ASN A 95 -30.08 18.63 13.63
C ASN A 95 -31.26 19.56 13.97
N SER A 96 -30.97 20.86 14.10
CA SER A 96 -32.01 21.89 14.23
C SER A 96 -32.56 22.34 12.86
N ASN A 97 -31.70 22.67 11.88
CA ASN A 97 -32.10 23.38 10.64
C ASN A 97 -31.38 22.97 9.34
N HIS A 98 -30.40 22.04 9.35
CA HIS A 98 -29.64 21.70 8.14
C HIS A 98 -30.46 20.86 7.18
N ILE A 99 -30.40 21.22 5.90
CA ILE A 99 -31.03 20.51 4.77
C ILE A 99 -29.96 19.75 3.96
N ASP A 100 -28.78 20.35 3.81
CA ASP A 100 -27.63 19.77 3.11
C ASP A 100 -26.78 18.86 4.03
N PRO A 101 -26.55 17.58 3.66
CA PRO A 101 -25.68 16.68 4.40
C PRO A 101 -24.23 17.15 4.52
N HIS A 102 -23.67 17.83 3.51
CA HIS A 102 -22.27 18.22 3.52
C HIS A 102 -21.99 19.22 4.65
N ARG A 103 -22.71 20.35 4.66
CA ARG A 103 -22.63 21.37 5.71
C ARG A 103 -23.00 20.82 7.09
N PHE A 104 -24.00 19.94 7.17
CA PHE A 104 -24.33 19.29 8.45
C PHE A 104 -23.15 18.46 8.99
N LEU A 105 -22.49 17.67 8.14
CA LEU A 105 -21.35 16.84 8.55
C LEU A 105 -20.08 17.66 8.81
N GLU A 106 -19.86 18.77 8.10
CA GLU A 106 -18.78 19.73 8.39
C GLU A 106 -18.97 20.35 9.78
N ASP A 107 -20.11 20.99 10.05
CA ASP A 107 -20.38 21.66 11.33
C ASP A 107 -20.48 20.66 12.49
N ALA A 108 -21.01 19.45 12.24
CA ALA A 108 -20.99 18.37 13.22
C ALA A 108 -19.57 17.85 13.49
N SER A 109 -18.65 17.90 12.52
CA SER A 109 -17.29 17.38 12.69
C SER A 109 -16.50 18.15 13.73
N GLU A 110 -16.67 19.47 13.85
CA GLU A 110 -15.98 20.27 14.88
C GLU A 110 -16.41 19.84 16.29
N ILE A 111 -17.73 19.71 16.51
CA ILE A 111 -18.32 19.24 17.77
C ILE A 111 -17.84 17.82 18.11
N VAL A 112 -17.86 16.91 17.13
CA VAL A 112 -17.40 15.53 17.34
C VAL A 112 -15.90 15.48 17.63
N LEU A 113 -15.08 16.25 16.92
CA LEU A 113 -13.62 16.29 17.12
C LEU A 113 -13.25 16.80 18.52
N GLU A 114 -13.92 17.84 19.03
CA GLU A 114 -13.72 18.33 20.41
C GLU A 114 -13.98 17.20 21.43
N ARG A 115 -15.16 16.55 21.34
CA ARG A 115 -15.55 15.47 22.27
C ARG A 115 -14.60 14.28 22.18
N VAL A 116 -14.19 13.90 20.97
CA VAL A 116 -13.23 12.82 20.71
C VAL A 116 -11.84 13.13 21.26
N GLN A 117 -11.38 14.38 21.17
CA GLN A 117 -10.11 14.81 21.77
C GLN A 117 -10.16 14.78 23.31
N CYS A 118 -11.26 15.20 23.92
CA CYS A 118 -11.47 15.08 25.37
C CYS A 118 -11.43 13.61 25.85
N VAL A 119 -11.94 12.67 25.05
CA VAL A 119 -11.81 11.22 25.33
C VAL A 119 -10.36 10.74 25.16
N LEU A 120 -9.67 11.14 24.07
CA LEU A 120 -8.28 10.75 23.80
C LEU A 120 -7.25 11.32 24.80
N GLN A 121 -7.59 12.37 25.54
CA GLN A 121 -6.80 12.86 26.68
C GLN A 121 -6.85 11.89 27.89
N ARG A 122 -7.91 11.07 27.99
CA ARG A 122 -8.14 10.11 29.09
C ARG A 122 -7.84 8.65 28.71
N TYR A 123 -7.89 8.33 27.42
CA TYR A 123 -7.64 6.98 26.89
C TYR A 123 -6.75 7.05 25.65
N ASP A 124 -5.59 6.40 25.66
CA ASP A 124 -4.61 6.45 24.55
C ASP A 124 -5.12 5.89 23.20
N SER A 125 -6.26 5.20 23.22
CA SER A 125 -6.84 4.48 22.09
C SER A 125 -8.34 4.24 22.27
N ILE A 126 -9.15 4.49 21.24
CA ILE A 126 -10.61 4.28 21.25
C ILE A 126 -11.13 3.76 19.91
N LYS A 127 -12.26 3.05 19.95
CA LYS A 127 -12.95 2.50 18.77
C LYS A 127 -14.23 3.29 18.53
N ILE A 128 -14.26 4.09 17.47
CA ILE A 128 -15.37 4.97 17.14
C ILE A 128 -16.16 4.41 15.97
N ASN A 129 -17.49 4.45 16.07
CA ASN A 129 -18.36 4.50 14.90
C ASN A 129 -19.29 5.72 15.01
N THR A 130 -19.78 6.17 13.87
CA THR A 130 -20.90 7.11 13.80
C THR A 130 -22.07 6.49 13.05
N VAL A 131 -23.28 6.95 13.33
CA VAL A 131 -24.52 6.51 12.68
C VAL A 131 -25.29 7.77 12.28
N PHE A 132 -25.32 8.03 10.97
CA PHE A 132 -26.09 9.10 10.38
C PHE A 132 -27.54 8.65 10.23
N ASN A 133 -28.50 9.45 10.71
CA ASN A 133 -29.91 9.07 10.79
C ASN A 133 -30.77 10.12 10.07
N ASP A 134 -31.51 9.68 9.05
CA ASP A 134 -32.29 10.56 8.18
C ASP A 134 -33.67 10.01 7.86
N GLU A 135 -34.57 10.89 7.41
CA GLU A 135 -35.78 10.54 6.70
C GLU A 135 -35.57 10.68 5.19
N PHE A 136 -35.99 9.67 4.43
CA PHE A 136 -36.01 9.65 2.97
C PHE A 136 -37.44 9.52 2.43
N MET A 137 -37.69 10.03 1.21
CA MET A 137 -38.96 9.90 0.49
C MET A 137 -38.81 9.29 -0.91
N ALA A 138 -39.80 8.50 -1.32
CA ALA A 138 -40.00 8.06 -2.70
C ALA A 138 -41.51 8.05 -3.00
N GLY A 139 -41.97 9.07 -3.73
CA GLY A 139 -43.41 9.42 -3.77
C GLY A 139 -43.95 9.70 -2.38
N ASP A 140 -45.18 9.28 -2.09
CA ASP A 140 -45.85 9.51 -0.80
C ASP A 140 -45.26 8.70 0.39
N LYS A 141 -44.23 7.88 0.16
CA LYS A 141 -43.65 6.99 1.17
C LYS A 141 -42.45 7.63 1.85
N ARG A 142 -42.62 8.02 3.12
CA ARG A 142 -41.52 8.39 4.05
C ARG A 142 -40.94 7.13 4.70
N ALA A 143 -39.61 7.06 4.82
CA ALA A 143 -38.90 6.00 5.53
C ALA A 143 -37.63 6.53 6.21
N ASN A 144 -37.48 6.24 7.50
CA ASN A 144 -36.25 6.52 8.23
C ASN A 144 -35.17 5.50 7.86
N LYS A 145 -33.93 5.95 7.65
CA LYS A 145 -32.76 5.09 7.41
C LYS A 145 -31.62 5.50 8.33
N SER A 146 -30.82 4.51 8.73
CA SER A 146 -29.62 4.70 9.55
C SER A 146 -28.42 4.17 8.79
N ILE A 147 -27.44 5.03 8.52
CA ILE A 147 -26.18 4.69 7.84
C ILE A 147 -25.07 4.68 8.89
N ALA A 148 -24.70 3.48 9.33
CA ALA A 148 -23.58 3.30 10.25
C ALA A 148 -22.25 3.25 9.49
N THR A 149 -21.25 3.99 9.97
CA THR A 149 -19.87 3.83 9.50
C THR A 149 -19.30 2.50 9.96
N ARG A 150 -18.16 2.10 9.39
CA ARG A 150 -17.32 1.08 10.02
C ARG A 150 -16.82 1.59 11.38
N ASN A 151 -16.35 0.66 12.22
CA ASN A 151 -15.61 1.02 13.42
C ASN A 151 -14.18 1.43 13.02
N TYR A 152 -13.78 2.68 13.29
CA TYR A 152 -12.42 3.17 13.10
C TYR A 152 -11.70 3.17 14.46
N GLU A 153 -10.43 2.80 14.44
CA GLU A 153 -9.58 2.77 15.62
C GLU A 153 -8.69 4.01 15.63
N ILE A 154 -8.87 4.86 16.64
CA ILE A 154 -8.17 6.13 16.75
C ILE A 154 -7.14 6.00 17.86
N TYR A 155 -5.89 6.24 17.50
CA TYR A 155 -4.73 6.16 18.39
C TYR A 155 -4.22 7.57 18.67
N ARG A 156 -3.67 7.80 19.86
CA ARG A 156 -3.12 9.11 20.27
C ARG A 156 -2.03 9.69 19.34
N CYS A 157 -1.46 8.89 18.44
CA CYS A 157 -0.44 9.29 17.47
C CYS A 157 -0.91 9.40 16.01
N THR A 158 -2.18 9.12 15.69
CA THR A 158 -2.70 9.30 14.32
C THR A 158 -3.07 10.75 14.04
N ASP A 159 -2.59 11.31 12.91
CA ASP A 159 -3.01 12.63 12.39
C ASP A 159 -4.54 12.64 12.19
N GLN A 160 -5.27 13.36 13.05
CA GLN A 160 -6.73 13.47 12.97
C GLN A 160 -7.15 14.39 11.82
N ARG A 161 -7.21 13.88 10.58
CA ARG A 161 -7.81 14.57 9.41
C ARG A 161 -8.21 13.62 8.27
N SER A 162 -9.18 12.74 8.56
CA SER A 162 -9.96 12.03 7.53
C SER A 162 -11.30 11.55 8.07
N LEU A 163 -12.34 12.36 7.92
CA LEU A 163 -13.69 11.83 7.68
C LEU A 163 -13.78 11.55 6.17
N GLU A 164 -14.35 10.43 5.76
CA GLU A 164 -14.43 10.06 4.34
C GLU A 164 -15.63 10.76 3.69
N GLU A 165 -15.44 11.35 2.51
CA GLU A 165 -16.49 12.04 1.76
C GLU A 165 -17.62 11.06 1.38
N PHE A 166 -18.85 11.38 1.79
CA PHE A 166 -20.03 10.60 1.41
C PHE A 166 -20.45 10.94 -0.02
N GLN A 167 -20.55 9.92 -0.87
CA GLN A 167 -21.13 10.04 -2.21
C GLN A 167 -22.48 9.32 -2.24
N GLU A 168 -23.52 10.07 -2.64
CA GLU A 168 -24.84 9.50 -2.91
C GLU A 168 -24.76 8.44 -4.03
N ARG A 169 -25.65 7.44 -3.97
CA ARG A 169 -25.78 6.39 -5.00
C ARG A 169 -27.24 6.21 -5.39
N ASP A 170 -27.47 6.09 -6.69
CA ASP A 170 -28.81 6.06 -7.30
C ASP A 170 -29.69 4.96 -6.71
N SER A 171 -30.65 5.36 -5.89
CA SER A 171 -31.62 4.46 -5.27
C SER A 171 -33.09 4.89 -5.48
N GLY A 172 -33.34 6.03 -6.13
CA GLY A 172 -34.68 6.57 -6.35
C GLY A 172 -35.37 7.13 -5.09
N TRP A 173 -34.63 7.26 -3.98
CA TRP A 173 -35.09 7.92 -2.75
C TRP A 173 -34.42 9.29 -2.62
N ALA A 174 -35.22 10.35 -2.51
CA ALA A 174 -34.73 11.68 -2.15
C ALA A 174 -34.56 11.79 -0.63
N LEU A 175 -33.55 12.53 -0.17
CA LEU A 175 -33.43 12.95 1.22
C LEU A 175 -34.58 13.92 1.57
N SER A 176 -35.23 13.72 2.71
CA SER A 176 -36.35 14.55 3.19
C SER A 176 -35.93 15.41 4.38
N ARG A 177 -35.23 14.82 5.36
CA ARG A 177 -34.76 15.53 6.56
C ARG A 177 -33.63 14.78 7.26
N ILE A 178 -32.53 15.46 7.53
CA ILE A 178 -31.46 14.97 8.42
C ILE A 178 -31.97 15.04 9.86
N LEU A 179 -31.84 13.96 10.65
CA LEU A 179 -32.33 13.91 12.03
C LEU A 179 -31.20 14.11 13.05
N ASN A 180 -30.15 13.28 12.99
CA ASN A 180 -28.96 13.41 13.84
C ASN A 180 -27.77 12.59 13.32
N LEU A 181 -26.58 12.91 13.82
CA LEU A 181 -25.40 12.04 13.79
C LEU A 181 -25.17 11.47 15.19
N THR A 182 -25.44 10.19 15.39
CA THR A 182 -25.04 9.48 16.62
C THR A 182 -23.55 9.13 16.53
N VAL A 183 -22.82 9.23 17.64
CA VAL A 183 -21.40 8.86 17.76
C VAL A 183 -21.24 7.93 18.96
N ASN A 184 -20.56 6.80 18.77
CA ASN A 184 -20.24 5.85 19.85
C ASN A 184 -18.73 5.66 19.93
N ALA A 185 -18.10 6.14 21.02
CA ALA A 185 -16.71 5.88 21.35
C ALA A 185 -16.64 4.77 22.42
N ASN A 186 -16.13 3.62 22.02
CA ASN A 186 -15.97 2.44 22.86
C ASN A 186 -14.50 2.29 23.28
N LYS A 187 -14.27 1.66 24.44
CA LYS A 187 -12.92 1.37 24.94
C LYS A 187 -12.24 0.34 24.04
N LEU A 188 -11.31 0.81 23.21
CA LEU A 188 -10.33 -0.07 22.57
C LEU A 188 -9.33 -0.49 23.65
N ASN A 189 -9.13 -1.80 23.82
CA ASN A 189 -8.03 -2.35 24.60
C ASN A 189 -7.01 -2.92 23.61
N PRO A 190 -6.21 -2.08 22.90
CA PRO A 190 -5.14 -2.61 22.08
C PRO A 190 -4.16 -3.35 23.01
N LEU A 191 -3.48 -4.36 22.47
CA LEU A 191 -2.36 -5.02 23.14
C LEU A 191 -2.75 -5.79 24.43
N ARG A 192 -3.89 -6.50 24.44
CA ARG A 192 -3.92 -7.78 25.17
C ARG A 192 -3.08 -8.78 24.36
N ALA A 193 -1.87 -9.08 24.83
CA ALA A 193 -1.02 -10.07 24.16
C ALA A 193 -1.12 -11.44 24.83
N GLY A 194 -1.55 -12.44 24.05
CA GLY A 194 -1.58 -13.85 24.44
C GLY A 194 -0.66 -14.66 23.52
N CYS A 195 0.43 -15.21 24.05
CA CYS A 195 1.61 -15.60 23.25
C CYS A 195 1.50 -16.94 22.51
N ARG A 196 0.31 -17.27 21.99
CA ARG A 196 0.05 -18.48 21.19
C ARG A 196 -0.72 -18.22 19.90
N ILE A 197 -0.65 -17.01 19.34
CA ILE A 197 -1.22 -16.68 18.02
C ILE A 197 -0.60 -17.56 16.93
N LYS A 198 -1.45 -18.11 16.07
CA LYS A 198 -1.03 -18.80 14.84
C LYS A 198 -0.73 -17.75 13.78
N LEU A 199 0.52 -17.71 13.30
CA LEU A 199 0.88 -16.86 12.16
C LEU A 199 0.03 -17.19 10.93
N PRO A 200 -0.40 -16.16 10.15
CA PRO A 200 -0.96 -16.37 8.82
C PRO A 200 -0.02 -17.23 7.96
N GLU A 201 -0.60 -18.20 7.25
CA GLU A 201 0.15 -19.25 6.56
C GLU A 201 1.08 -18.67 5.47
N GLU A 202 0.69 -17.57 4.83
CA GLU A 202 1.52 -16.81 3.88
C GLU A 202 2.85 -16.32 4.45
N ILE A 203 2.88 -15.96 5.74
CA ILE A 203 4.06 -15.39 6.41
C ILE A 203 4.91 -16.53 7.00
N LYS A 204 4.24 -17.52 7.59
CA LYS A 204 4.84 -18.77 8.05
C LYS A 204 5.59 -19.51 6.92
N ASN A 205 5.01 -19.58 5.72
CA ASN A 205 5.65 -20.21 4.56
C ASN A 205 6.86 -19.45 4.01
N LYS A 206 6.92 -18.12 4.19
CA LYS A 206 8.07 -17.30 3.78
C LYS A 206 9.31 -17.49 4.67
N LYS A 207 9.18 -18.13 5.85
CA LYS A 207 10.25 -18.36 6.86
C LYS A 207 10.99 -17.11 7.38
N ALA A 208 10.66 -15.91 6.88
CA ALA A 208 11.28 -14.63 7.22
C ALA A 208 10.94 -14.09 8.63
N VAL A 209 10.31 -14.89 9.48
CA VAL A 209 9.93 -14.50 10.85
C VAL A 209 10.16 -15.62 11.86
N ILE A 210 10.60 -15.26 13.07
CA ILE A 210 10.79 -16.19 14.19
C ILE A 210 9.73 -15.91 15.26
N ASN A 211 8.80 -16.85 15.40
CA ASN A 211 7.75 -16.82 16.43
C ASN A 211 8.16 -17.73 17.61
N VAL A 212 8.79 -17.12 18.62
CA VAL A 212 9.13 -17.78 19.88
C VAL A 212 7.84 -18.00 20.69
N ARG A 213 7.53 -19.26 20.99
CA ARG A 213 6.31 -19.65 21.70
C ARG A 213 6.55 -19.65 23.20
N SER A 214 6.02 -18.66 23.90
CA SER A 214 6.03 -18.58 25.37
C SER A 214 4.63 -18.78 25.97
N MET A 215 4.58 -18.99 27.29
CA MET A 215 3.34 -19.06 28.08
C MET A 215 3.16 -17.82 28.99
N ASP A 216 4.16 -16.94 29.00
CA ASP A 216 4.11 -15.60 29.58
C ASP A 216 3.55 -14.60 28.56
N ASN A 217 3.24 -13.37 28.96
CA ASN A 217 2.80 -12.30 28.05
C ASN A 217 4.00 -11.47 27.50
N ALA A 218 5.17 -12.10 27.34
CA ALA A 218 6.45 -11.42 27.04
C ALA A 218 6.99 -11.66 25.62
N CYS A 219 6.12 -11.95 24.64
CA CYS A 219 6.49 -12.19 23.22
C CYS A 219 7.40 -11.11 22.60
N PHE A 220 7.23 -9.85 22.98
CA PHE A 220 8.12 -8.75 22.60
C PHE A 220 9.56 -9.01 23.08
N SER A 221 9.73 -9.30 24.36
CA SER A 221 11.04 -9.53 24.99
C SER A 221 11.70 -10.78 24.44
N TRP A 222 10.95 -11.87 24.26
CA TRP A 222 11.44 -13.07 23.58
C TRP A 222 11.86 -12.81 22.13
N SER A 223 11.12 -11.98 21.38
CA SER A 223 11.48 -11.60 20.00
C SER A 223 12.73 -10.72 19.94
N VAL A 224 12.91 -9.79 20.89
CA VAL A 224 14.14 -8.98 20.99
C VAL A 224 15.34 -9.84 21.40
N VAL A 225 15.19 -10.76 22.36
CA VAL A 225 16.26 -11.70 22.73
C VAL A 225 16.64 -12.60 21.57
N ALA A 226 15.67 -13.11 20.79
CA ALA A 226 15.95 -13.94 19.62
C ALA A 226 16.73 -13.20 18.52
N ALA A 227 16.68 -11.86 18.50
CA ALA A 227 17.49 -11.03 17.60
C ALA A 227 18.92 -10.78 18.14
N LEU A 228 19.07 -10.66 19.46
CA LEU A 228 20.35 -10.45 20.13
C LEU A 228 21.16 -11.74 20.28
N HIS A 229 20.47 -12.88 20.41
CA HIS A 229 21.04 -14.21 20.59
C HIS A 229 20.38 -15.19 19.61
N PRO A 230 20.72 -15.16 18.31
CA PRO A 230 20.17 -16.09 17.33
C PRO A 230 20.49 -17.55 17.69
N ALA A 231 19.50 -18.44 17.55
CA ALA A 231 19.66 -19.87 17.82
C ALA A 231 19.70 -20.66 16.51
N GLU A 232 20.66 -21.58 16.37
CA GLU A 232 20.87 -22.38 15.16
C GLU A 232 19.72 -23.38 14.90
N SER A 233 19.05 -23.86 15.96
CA SER A 233 17.95 -24.82 15.84
C SER A 233 16.82 -24.53 16.82
N HIS A 234 15.64 -25.07 16.52
CA HIS A 234 14.46 -25.00 17.38
C HIS A 234 14.03 -23.57 17.78
N THR A 235 14.27 -22.57 16.92
CA THR A 235 14.03 -21.12 17.12
C THR A 235 12.62 -20.73 17.59
N TYR A 236 11.65 -21.63 17.56
CA TYR A 236 10.31 -21.43 18.11
C TYR A 236 10.21 -21.71 19.62
N ARG A 237 11.27 -22.19 20.29
CA ARG A 237 11.28 -22.56 21.72
C ARG A 237 11.96 -21.49 22.57
N THR A 238 11.37 -21.10 23.68
CA THR A 238 12.01 -20.24 24.70
C THR A 238 13.31 -20.84 25.23
N SER A 239 13.38 -22.16 25.37
CA SER A 239 14.57 -22.90 25.84
C SER A 239 15.80 -22.80 24.92
N SER A 240 15.64 -22.31 23.68
CA SER A 240 16.76 -22.06 22.77
C SER A 240 17.45 -20.71 23.03
N TYR A 241 16.96 -19.93 23.99
CA TYR A 241 17.38 -18.55 24.25
C TYR A 241 17.67 -18.33 25.75
N PRO A 242 18.58 -17.41 26.12
CA PRO A 242 18.69 -16.96 27.51
C PRO A 242 17.39 -16.29 27.97
N HIS A 243 17.03 -16.42 29.25
CA HIS A 243 15.80 -15.82 29.76
C HIS A 243 15.86 -14.28 29.67
N TYR A 244 14.81 -13.65 29.15
CA TYR A 244 14.87 -12.22 28.79
C TYR A 244 15.20 -11.29 29.96
N SER A 245 14.76 -11.60 31.18
CA SER A 245 15.09 -10.84 32.41
C SER A 245 16.58 -10.83 32.78
N LEU A 246 17.40 -11.69 32.17
CA LEU A 246 18.86 -11.73 32.36
C LEU A 246 19.62 -10.93 31.30
N VAL A 247 18.95 -10.56 30.20
CA VAL A 247 19.55 -9.91 29.02
C VAL A 247 19.05 -8.47 28.86
N LEU A 248 17.80 -8.21 29.24
CA LEU A 248 17.09 -6.95 29.00
C LEU A 248 16.78 -6.23 30.32
N ASN A 249 17.11 -4.95 30.36
CA ASN A 249 16.66 -4.02 31.39
C ASN A 249 15.17 -3.69 31.16
N LEU A 250 14.33 -4.21 32.05
CA LEU A 250 12.86 -4.06 32.01
C LEU A 250 12.32 -3.24 33.20
N THR A 251 13.16 -2.41 33.83
CA THR A 251 12.79 -1.66 35.04
C THR A 251 11.63 -0.70 34.78
N GLY A 252 10.49 -0.98 35.41
CA GLY A 252 9.25 -0.22 35.25
C GLY A 252 8.64 -0.37 33.85
N ILE A 253 8.78 -1.54 33.22
CA ILE A 253 8.06 -1.93 32.01
C ILE A 253 7.05 -3.01 32.38
N GLU A 254 5.81 -2.83 31.97
CA GLU A 254 4.69 -3.73 32.25
C GLU A 254 4.37 -4.62 31.05
N PHE A 255 3.95 -5.86 31.34
CA PHE A 255 3.53 -6.84 30.34
C PHE A 255 2.00 -7.01 30.37
N PRO A 256 1.32 -7.08 29.22
CA PRO A 256 1.85 -7.10 27.85
C PRO A 256 2.46 -5.77 27.39
N MET A 257 3.52 -5.85 26.57
CA MET A 257 4.27 -4.68 26.09
C MET A 257 3.40 -3.79 25.19
N THR A 258 3.45 -2.48 25.40
CA THR A 258 2.69 -1.50 24.60
C THR A 258 3.60 -0.63 23.71
N LEU A 259 3.07 -0.14 22.59
CA LEU A 259 3.83 0.68 21.62
C LEU A 259 4.40 1.97 22.22
N SER A 260 3.75 2.53 23.25
CA SER A 260 4.24 3.69 24.02
C SER A 260 5.46 3.34 24.86
N GLN A 261 5.45 2.20 25.57
CA GLN A 261 6.54 1.73 26.41
C GLN A 261 7.83 1.43 25.63
N ILE A 262 7.75 1.12 24.33
CA ILE A 262 8.94 0.84 23.51
C ILE A 262 9.97 1.99 23.57
N LYS A 263 9.55 3.27 23.65
CA LYS A 263 10.52 4.38 23.74
C LYS A 263 11.32 4.37 25.05
N LYS A 264 10.71 3.90 26.15
CA LYS A 264 11.38 3.67 27.43
C LYS A 264 12.34 2.47 27.33
N PHE A 265 11.90 1.38 26.70
CA PHE A 265 12.74 0.20 26.44
C PHE A 265 14.02 0.53 25.65
N GLU A 266 13.89 1.27 24.55
CA GLU A 266 15.01 1.67 23.67
C GLU A 266 16.08 2.50 24.42
N ASN A 267 15.66 3.32 25.38
CA ASN A 267 16.55 4.12 26.22
C ASN A 267 17.18 3.30 27.37
N LEU A 268 16.50 2.27 27.89
CA LEU A 268 17.02 1.41 28.97
C LEU A 268 18.03 0.35 28.52
N ASN A 269 18.01 -0.03 27.23
CA ASN A 269 18.75 -1.20 26.71
C ASN A 269 19.82 -0.88 25.64
N ASP A 270 19.88 0.37 25.19
CA ASP A 270 20.61 0.82 23.99
C ASP A 270 20.33 -0.03 22.72
N ILE A 271 19.04 -0.22 22.44
CA ILE A 271 18.51 -0.93 21.27
C ILE A 271 17.52 0.00 20.58
N THR A 272 17.38 -0.11 19.26
CA THR A 272 16.32 0.58 18.48
C THR A 272 15.36 -0.39 17.83
N ILE A 273 14.07 -0.08 17.82
CA ILE A 273 13.02 -1.02 17.42
C ILE A 273 12.04 -0.38 16.43
N ASN A 274 11.98 -0.98 15.24
CA ASN A 274 10.87 -0.78 14.31
C ASN A 274 9.80 -1.85 14.55
N VAL A 275 8.52 -1.46 14.40
CA VAL A 275 7.37 -2.38 14.44
C VAL A 275 6.55 -2.20 13.17
N TYR A 276 6.30 -3.30 12.48
CA TYR A 276 5.46 -3.39 11.30
C TYR A 276 4.18 -4.18 11.62
N ALA A 277 3.08 -3.93 10.92
CA ALA A 277 1.83 -4.69 11.02
C ALA A 277 1.39 -5.22 9.65
N ILE A 278 0.31 -6.00 9.64
CA ILE A 278 -0.29 -6.60 8.44
C ILE A 278 -1.67 -5.97 8.22
N GLU A 279 -1.80 -5.18 7.15
CA GLU A 279 -3.08 -4.65 6.66
C GLU A 279 -3.30 -5.19 5.23
N GLU A 280 -3.53 -4.33 4.22
CA GLU A 280 -3.43 -4.69 2.79
C GLU A 280 -1.98 -4.98 2.32
N GLY A 281 -1.04 -5.07 3.28
CA GLY A 281 0.39 -5.28 3.08
C GLY A 281 1.15 -5.13 4.39
N ILE A 282 2.49 -5.22 4.34
CA ILE A 282 3.33 -4.95 5.51
C ILE A 282 3.54 -3.43 5.64
N VAL A 283 3.00 -2.83 6.71
CA VAL A 283 3.03 -1.38 6.96
C VAL A 283 3.80 -1.06 8.25
N PRO A 284 4.57 0.05 8.33
CA PRO A 284 5.25 0.44 9.56
C PRO A 284 4.28 1.14 10.53
N ILE A 285 4.04 0.55 11.70
CA ILE A 285 3.22 1.16 12.77
C ILE A 285 4.05 1.89 13.83
N ARG A 286 5.35 1.58 13.91
CA ARG A 286 6.34 2.35 14.67
C ARG A 286 7.69 2.28 13.97
N LEU A 287 8.38 3.42 13.85
CA LEU A 287 9.78 3.48 13.43
C LEU A 287 10.61 4.16 14.52
N ALA A 288 11.88 3.78 14.66
CA ALA A 288 12.82 4.46 15.52
C ALA A 288 13.36 5.74 14.84
N ASP A 289 13.36 6.87 15.55
CA ASP A 289 13.75 8.19 15.01
C ASP A 289 15.19 8.24 14.49
N GLN A 290 16.06 7.42 15.09
CA GLN A 290 17.45 7.21 14.70
C GLN A 290 17.79 5.74 14.91
N LYS A 291 18.63 5.17 14.05
CA LYS A 291 19.09 3.77 14.16
C LYS A 291 20.39 3.68 14.95
N ARG A 292 20.38 2.91 16.04
CA ARG A 292 21.59 2.62 16.84
C ARG A 292 22.28 1.33 16.37
N SER A 293 23.43 1.02 16.97
CA SER A 293 24.25 -0.16 16.67
C SER A 293 23.47 -1.47 16.79
N LYS A 294 22.68 -1.62 17.86
CA LYS A 294 21.69 -2.68 18.02
C LYS A 294 20.34 -2.22 17.51
N HIS A 295 19.76 -2.99 16.59
CA HIS A 295 18.49 -2.65 15.95
C HIS A 295 17.69 -3.90 15.62
N VAL A 296 16.40 -3.90 15.95
CA VAL A 296 15.48 -5.04 15.77
C VAL A 296 14.26 -4.60 14.97
N ASN A 297 13.86 -5.42 13.99
CA ASN A 297 12.60 -5.27 13.27
C ASN A 297 11.60 -6.29 13.83
N LEU A 298 10.46 -5.83 14.34
CA LEU A 298 9.38 -6.69 14.83
C LEU A 298 8.17 -6.62 13.89
N LEU A 299 7.49 -7.75 13.72
CA LEU A 299 6.17 -7.84 13.14
C LEU A 299 5.15 -8.00 14.27
N TYR A 300 4.23 -7.05 14.37
CA TYR A 300 3.00 -7.16 15.14
C TYR A 300 1.98 -7.92 14.30
N VAL A 301 1.35 -8.93 14.90
CA VAL A 301 0.32 -9.77 14.28
C VAL A 301 -0.87 -9.80 15.22
N GLU A 302 -2.03 -9.42 14.71
CA GLU A 302 -3.28 -9.36 15.48
C GLU A 302 -4.24 -10.47 15.02
N ASP A 303 -5.02 -10.97 15.97
CA ASP A 303 -6.03 -12.02 15.87
C ASP A 303 -7.26 -11.54 16.66
N ASP A 304 -8.45 -12.13 16.46
CA ASP A 304 -9.74 -11.63 17.00
C ASP A 304 -9.80 -11.45 18.53
N ILE A 305 -8.78 -11.93 19.25
CA ILE A 305 -8.69 -12.01 20.72
C ILE A 305 -7.46 -11.25 21.26
N ALA A 306 -6.39 -11.08 20.47
CA ALA A 306 -5.08 -10.65 20.98
C ALA A 306 -4.11 -10.15 19.88
N GLY A 307 -3.11 -9.37 20.30
CA GLY A 307 -1.95 -9.00 19.48
C GLY A 307 -0.65 -9.70 19.91
N HIS A 308 0.27 -9.97 18.99
CA HIS A 308 1.51 -10.71 19.29
C HIS A 308 2.70 -10.16 18.51
N PHE A 309 3.84 -10.05 19.19
CA PHE A 309 5.10 -9.62 18.57
C PHE A 309 5.91 -10.83 18.11
N VAL A 310 6.47 -10.71 16.91
CA VAL A 310 7.26 -11.74 16.23
C VAL A 310 8.52 -11.07 15.66
N LEU A 311 9.68 -11.73 15.75
CA LEU A 311 10.92 -11.21 15.16
C LEU A 311 10.86 -11.33 13.63
N ILE A 312 11.15 -10.25 12.90
CA ILE A 312 11.48 -10.31 11.46
C ILE A 312 12.95 -10.73 11.35
N ASN A 313 13.20 -11.89 10.75
CA ASN A 313 14.53 -12.47 10.63
C ASN A 313 15.09 -12.21 9.22
N ASN A 314 16.01 -11.25 9.12
CA ASN A 314 16.69 -10.95 7.85
C ASN A 314 17.76 -11.99 7.48
N ASN A 315 18.43 -12.58 8.49
CA ASN A 315 19.71 -13.30 8.36
C ASN A 315 19.69 -14.41 7.29
N ASN A 316 18.52 -15.05 7.07
CA ASN A 316 18.36 -16.19 6.18
C ASN A 316 18.93 -15.95 4.77
N PHE A 317 18.81 -14.74 4.21
CA PHE A 317 19.33 -14.47 2.86
C PHE A 317 20.86 -14.42 2.79
N ALA A 318 21.51 -13.75 3.75
CA ALA A 318 22.97 -13.67 3.79
C ALA A 318 23.61 -15.02 4.16
N ASP A 319 22.98 -15.78 5.06
CA ASP A 319 23.43 -17.10 5.47
C ASP A 319 23.21 -18.15 4.36
N GLU A 320 22.09 -18.13 3.63
CA GLU A 320 21.90 -18.97 2.44
C GLU A 320 22.97 -18.72 1.37
N LEU A 321 23.32 -17.45 1.13
CA LEU A 321 24.40 -17.09 0.20
C LEU A 321 25.78 -17.58 0.68
N LYS A 322 26.06 -17.51 1.99
CA LYS A 322 27.30 -18.05 2.56
C LYS A 322 27.36 -19.57 2.43
N ASN A 323 26.27 -20.26 2.76
CA ASN A 323 26.14 -21.71 2.67
C ASN A 323 26.23 -22.20 1.21
N LEU A 324 25.67 -21.44 0.26
CA LEU A 324 25.85 -21.68 -1.18
C LEU A 324 27.33 -21.56 -1.58
N ALA A 325 28.05 -20.54 -1.10
CA ALA A 325 29.48 -20.39 -1.39
C ALA A 325 30.31 -21.56 -0.84
N HIS A 326 30.09 -21.98 0.41
CA HIS A 326 30.77 -23.17 0.96
C HIS A 326 30.43 -24.45 0.17
N SER A 327 29.16 -24.62 -0.21
CA SER A 327 28.71 -25.78 -1.01
C SER A 327 29.41 -25.83 -2.37
N VAL A 328 29.52 -24.68 -3.05
CA VAL A 328 30.21 -24.57 -4.34
C VAL A 328 31.72 -24.73 -4.18
N GLN A 329 32.34 -24.23 -3.10
CA GLN A 329 33.77 -24.46 -2.83
C GLN A 329 34.07 -25.94 -2.61
N SER A 330 33.22 -26.67 -1.89
CA SER A 330 33.35 -28.13 -1.70
C SER A 330 33.28 -28.89 -3.04
N VAL A 331 32.29 -28.53 -3.88
CA VAL A 331 32.14 -29.09 -5.24
C VAL A 331 33.34 -28.76 -6.13
N ILE A 332 33.85 -27.52 -6.13
CA ILE A 332 35.02 -27.11 -6.93
C ILE A 332 36.33 -27.73 -6.42
N SER A 333 36.42 -28.06 -5.13
CA SER A 333 37.57 -28.75 -4.55
C SER A 333 37.56 -30.26 -4.84
N THR A 334 36.42 -30.82 -5.25
CA THR A 334 36.26 -32.23 -5.58
C THR A 334 36.71 -32.50 -7.02
N ASN A 335 37.96 -32.93 -7.20
CA ASN A 335 38.52 -33.28 -8.51
C ASN A 335 38.06 -34.68 -8.96
N VAL A 336 36.97 -34.75 -9.74
CA VAL A 336 36.46 -36.01 -10.31
C VAL A 336 37.40 -36.50 -11.41
N PRO A 337 37.94 -37.75 -11.33
CA PRO A 337 38.81 -38.30 -12.36
C PRO A 337 38.17 -38.29 -13.75
N MET A 338 39.01 -38.14 -14.78
CA MET A 338 38.56 -38.07 -16.17
C MET A 338 37.93 -39.40 -16.63
N ASP A 339 36.66 -39.34 -17.03
CA ASP A 339 36.02 -40.40 -17.82
C ASP A 339 36.40 -40.19 -19.29
N PHE A 340 37.05 -41.19 -19.89
CA PHE A 340 37.71 -41.07 -21.19
C PHE A 340 37.51 -42.34 -22.03
N SER A 341 36.46 -42.35 -22.85
CA SER A 341 36.05 -43.52 -23.62
C SER A 341 36.97 -43.83 -24.81
N PRO A 342 36.89 -45.05 -25.40
CA PRO A 342 37.57 -45.37 -26.65
C PRO A 342 37.20 -44.44 -27.82
N ASP A 343 35.98 -43.88 -27.85
CA ASP A 343 35.57 -42.90 -28.84
C ASP A 343 36.13 -41.50 -28.57
N ASP A 344 36.41 -41.16 -27.32
CA ASP A 344 37.09 -39.91 -26.98
C ASP A 344 38.58 -39.97 -27.31
N TRP A 345 39.22 -41.15 -27.20
CA TRP A 345 40.52 -41.42 -27.81
C TRP A 345 40.53 -41.19 -29.32
N ARG A 346 39.51 -41.68 -30.06
CA ARG A 346 39.39 -41.44 -31.51
C ARG A 346 39.30 -39.94 -31.81
N LYS A 347 38.42 -39.21 -31.13
CA LYS A 347 38.24 -37.75 -31.27
C LYS A 347 39.50 -36.96 -30.92
N PHE A 348 40.18 -37.32 -29.83
CA PHE A 348 41.42 -36.67 -29.39
C PHE A 348 42.54 -36.84 -30.43
N ASN A 349 42.71 -38.06 -30.95
CA ASN A 349 43.78 -38.37 -31.89
C ASN A 349 43.56 -37.72 -33.27
N SER A 350 42.32 -37.70 -33.78
CA SER A 350 42.00 -37.12 -35.10
C SER A 350 41.83 -35.59 -35.10
N ALA A 351 41.68 -34.96 -33.95
CA ALA A 351 41.48 -33.51 -33.87
C ALA A 351 42.70 -32.71 -34.33
N THR A 352 42.45 -31.84 -35.31
CA THR A 352 43.42 -30.91 -35.91
C THR A 352 43.47 -29.54 -35.23
N HIS A 353 42.44 -29.18 -34.43
CA HIS A 353 42.29 -27.87 -33.79
C HIS A 353 42.03 -27.98 -32.29
N CYS A 354 42.50 -27.00 -31.53
CA CYS A 354 42.29 -26.85 -30.09
C CYS A 354 40.88 -26.31 -29.79
N HIS A 355 40.10 -27.00 -28.96
CA HIS A 355 38.71 -26.61 -28.67
C HIS A 355 38.61 -25.27 -27.91
N VAL A 356 39.60 -24.94 -27.07
CA VAL A 356 39.61 -23.74 -26.21
C VAL A 356 39.88 -22.44 -26.97
N CYS A 357 40.62 -22.50 -28.09
CA CYS A 357 41.06 -21.30 -28.82
C CYS A 357 40.91 -21.38 -30.34
N GLU A 358 40.27 -22.45 -30.83
CA GLU A 358 39.87 -22.70 -32.22
C GLU A 358 41.02 -22.69 -33.26
N LYS A 359 42.28 -22.62 -32.81
CA LYS A 359 43.47 -22.65 -33.68
C LYS A 359 43.94 -24.08 -33.96
N PRO A 360 44.54 -24.33 -35.15
CA PRO A 360 45.14 -25.62 -35.47
C PRO A 360 46.35 -25.93 -34.58
N PHE A 361 46.58 -27.21 -34.30
CA PHE A 361 47.79 -27.69 -33.62
C PHE A 361 49.00 -27.64 -34.57
N ALA A 362 50.13 -27.11 -34.10
CA ALA A 362 51.40 -27.27 -34.80
C ALA A 362 51.93 -28.71 -34.66
N LYS A 363 52.92 -29.07 -35.49
CA LYS A 363 53.50 -30.42 -35.53
C LYS A 363 54.12 -30.86 -34.19
N ASP A 364 54.61 -29.89 -33.41
CA ASP A 364 55.31 -30.10 -32.14
C ASP A 364 54.43 -29.79 -30.90
N ASP A 365 53.13 -29.47 -31.11
CA ASP A 365 52.23 -29.09 -30.02
C ASP A 365 51.84 -30.26 -29.12
N LYS A 366 52.08 -30.10 -27.81
CA LYS A 366 51.61 -31.04 -26.80
C LYS A 366 50.10 -30.84 -26.56
N ARG A 367 49.30 -31.68 -27.25
CA ARG A 367 47.86 -31.83 -27.03
C ARG A 367 47.57 -32.32 -25.60
N ALA A 368 46.83 -31.54 -24.83
CA ALA A 368 46.29 -31.89 -23.53
C ALA A 368 44.83 -32.33 -23.64
N ARG A 369 44.38 -33.22 -22.76
CA ARG A 369 42.99 -33.68 -22.66
C ARG A 369 42.26 -32.79 -21.64
N ASP A 370 41.50 -31.81 -22.12
CA ASP A 370 40.67 -30.98 -21.25
C ASP A 370 39.39 -31.73 -20.86
N HIS A 371 38.97 -31.57 -19.61
CA HIS A 371 37.83 -32.26 -19.03
C HIS A 371 37.19 -31.41 -17.92
N CYS A 372 35.95 -31.73 -17.59
CA CYS A 372 35.21 -31.06 -16.54
C CYS A 372 35.53 -31.69 -15.19
N HIS A 373 36.36 -31.03 -14.36
CA HIS A 373 36.74 -31.51 -13.02
C HIS A 373 35.55 -31.82 -12.11
N LEU A 374 34.38 -31.22 -12.36
CA LEU A 374 33.14 -31.46 -11.60
C LEU A 374 32.36 -32.72 -12.01
N THR A 375 32.65 -33.30 -13.19
CA THR A 375 31.86 -34.41 -13.76
C THR A 375 32.70 -35.50 -14.43
N GLY A 376 34.03 -35.39 -14.40
CA GLY A 376 34.97 -36.27 -15.12
C GLY A 376 34.94 -36.15 -16.65
N ARG A 377 33.83 -35.66 -17.23
CA ARG A 377 33.57 -35.70 -18.67
C ARG A 377 34.60 -34.92 -19.47
N TYR A 378 35.25 -35.60 -20.41
CA TYR A 378 36.09 -35.02 -21.45
C TYR A 378 35.37 -33.91 -22.23
N ARG A 379 36.06 -32.76 -22.38
CA ARG A 379 35.59 -31.56 -23.11
C ARG A 379 36.15 -31.54 -24.52
N GLY A 380 37.46 -31.76 -24.67
CA GLY A 380 38.12 -31.76 -25.97
C GLY A 380 39.65 -31.71 -25.89
N PRO A 381 40.33 -31.74 -27.05
CA PRO A 381 41.77 -31.56 -27.12
C PRO A 381 42.12 -30.07 -27.04
N ALA A 382 43.10 -29.73 -26.22
CA ALA A 382 43.55 -28.35 -26.02
C ALA A 382 45.08 -28.24 -26.17
N HIS A 383 45.61 -27.07 -26.52
CA HIS A 383 47.04 -26.81 -26.33
C HIS A 383 47.35 -26.89 -24.83
N SER A 384 48.50 -27.43 -24.43
CA SER A 384 48.88 -27.51 -23.01
C SER A 384 48.77 -26.17 -22.28
N ASN A 385 49.18 -25.07 -22.92
CA ASN A 385 49.03 -23.71 -22.34
C ASN A 385 47.57 -23.23 -22.30
N CYS A 386 46.73 -23.58 -23.29
CA CYS A 386 45.30 -23.28 -23.24
C CYS A 386 44.62 -24.03 -22.07
N ASN A 387 44.93 -25.32 -21.90
CA ASN A 387 44.40 -26.15 -20.80
C ASN A 387 44.79 -25.60 -19.42
N LEU A 388 46.01 -25.08 -19.25
CA LEU A 388 46.47 -24.49 -17.98
C LEU A 388 45.81 -23.14 -17.65
N ASN A 389 45.35 -22.41 -18.66
CA ASN A 389 44.68 -21.12 -18.51
C ASN A 389 43.14 -21.22 -18.50
N TYR A 390 42.57 -22.32 -19.01
CA TYR A 390 41.13 -22.59 -19.02
C TYR A 390 40.64 -23.04 -17.63
N LYS A 391 40.64 -22.10 -16.68
CA LYS A 391 40.28 -22.33 -15.28
C LYS A 391 38.78 -22.10 -15.07
N ASP A 392 38.15 -23.01 -14.33
CA ASP A 392 36.74 -22.89 -13.94
C ASP A 392 36.54 -21.63 -13.04
N SER A 393 35.50 -20.84 -13.34
CA SER A 393 35.23 -19.57 -12.64
C SER A 393 34.68 -19.79 -11.22
N ARG A 394 35.31 -19.13 -10.22
CA ARG A 394 34.79 -19.05 -8.84
C ARG A 394 33.82 -17.89 -8.58
N CYS A 395 33.49 -17.13 -9.63
CA CYS A 395 32.51 -16.05 -9.57
C CYS A 395 31.10 -16.58 -9.88
N ILE A 396 30.26 -16.69 -8.85
CA ILE A 396 28.83 -17.02 -8.93
C ILE A 396 28.04 -15.74 -9.24
N PRO A 397 27.29 -15.66 -10.37
CA PRO A 397 26.45 -14.51 -10.68
C PRO A 397 25.13 -14.57 -9.89
N VAL A 398 24.91 -13.62 -8.98
CA VAL A 398 23.65 -13.45 -8.25
C VAL A 398 22.77 -12.45 -9.00
N VAL A 399 21.75 -12.94 -9.69
CA VAL A 399 20.96 -12.13 -10.64
C VAL A 399 19.69 -11.61 -9.98
N PHE A 400 19.58 -10.29 -9.86
CA PHE A 400 18.36 -9.60 -9.45
C PHE A 400 17.75 -8.84 -10.65
N HIS A 401 16.57 -8.24 -10.47
CA HIS A 401 15.91 -7.43 -11.50
C HIS A 401 15.53 -6.07 -10.91
N ASN A 402 16.04 -4.99 -11.51
CA ASN A 402 15.97 -3.60 -11.01
C ASN A 402 16.76 -3.35 -9.70
N LEU A 403 17.79 -4.15 -9.44
CA LEU A 403 18.67 -4.08 -8.26
C LEU A 403 19.31 -2.69 -8.05
N THR A 404 19.63 -1.97 -9.12
CA THR A 404 20.35 -0.66 -9.10
C THR A 404 19.59 0.44 -8.32
N GLY A 405 18.33 0.20 -7.93
CA GLY A 405 17.50 1.09 -7.15
C GLY A 405 17.58 0.84 -5.65
N TYR A 406 16.45 0.42 -5.07
CA TYR A 406 16.22 0.37 -3.62
C TYR A 406 16.97 -0.79 -2.94
N ASP A 407 16.89 -1.99 -3.52
CA ASP A 407 17.26 -3.23 -2.85
C ASP A 407 18.77 -3.36 -2.60
N ALA A 408 19.60 -2.82 -3.50
CA ALA A 408 21.06 -2.81 -3.34
C ALA A 408 21.51 -2.10 -2.05
N HIS A 409 20.79 -1.09 -1.57
CA HIS A 409 21.15 -0.38 -0.33
C HIS A 409 21.10 -1.31 0.90
N PHE A 410 20.12 -2.21 0.95
CA PHE A 410 19.95 -3.17 2.04
C PHE A 410 20.92 -4.35 1.87
N ILE A 411 20.93 -4.95 0.67
CA ILE A 411 21.73 -6.14 0.36
C ILE A 411 23.23 -5.88 0.57
N ILE A 412 23.76 -4.73 0.13
CA ILE A 412 25.18 -4.38 0.33
C ILE A 412 25.48 -4.16 1.81
N LYS A 413 24.62 -3.44 2.54
CA LYS A 413 24.84 -3.14 3.97
C LYS A 413 24.86 -4.40 4.84
N GLU A 414 24.03 -5.38 4.51
CA GLU A 414 23.94 -6.66 5.20
C GLU A 414 25.10 -7.61 4.85
N ILE A 415 25.37 -7.80 3.55
CA ILE A 415 26.44 -8.70 3.06
C ILE A 415 27.85 -8.14 3.32
N ALA A 416 28.00 -6.83 3.51
CA ALA A 416 29.24 -6.24 4.02
C ALA A 416 29.60 -6.79 5.42
N THR A 417 28.61 -6.97 6.29
CA THR A 417 28.82 -7.35 7.70
C THR A 417 28.59 -8.81 8.04
N ALA A 418 27.79 -9.56 7.27
CA ALA A 418 27.36 -10.92 7.63
C ALA A 418 28.51 -11.96 7.71
N TYR A 419 29.56 -11.81 6.91
CA TYR A 419 30.72 -12.71 6.90
C TYR A 419 31.96 -12.02 6.34
N LYS A 420 33.14 -12.61 6.56
CA LYS A 420 34.43 -12.04 6.13
C LYS A 420 34.58 -12.02 4.60
N GLY A 421 35.34 -11.04 4.14
CA GLY A 421 35.67 -10.84 2.73
C GLY A 421 35.29 -9.47 2.19
N ASN A 422 36.15 -8.97 1.30
CA ASN A 422 36.04 -7.66 0.68
C ASN A 422 34.80 -7.56 -0.22
N ILE A 423 34.40 -6.32 -0.55
CA ILE A 423 33.41 -6.04 -1.59
C ILE A 423 34.05 -5.17 -2.67
N ASP A 424 34.15 -5.69 -3.88
CA ASP A 424 34.49 -4.91 -5.07
C ASP A 424 33.23 -4.23 -5.60
N LEU A 425 33.34 -2.94 -5.96
CA LEU A 425 32.22 -2.13 -6.43
C LEU A 425 32.50 -1.61 -7.85
N LEU A 426 31.52 -1.70 -8.75
CA LEU A 426 31.51 -0.96 -10.02
C LEU A 426 30.49 0.19 -9.91
N PRO A 427 30.85 1.36 -9.38
CA PRO A 427 29.92 2.46 -9.15
C PRO A 427 29.52 3.20 -10.44
N ILE A 428 28.28 3.69 -10.46
CA ILE A 428 27.76 4.71 -11.39
C ILE A 428 27.75 6.08 -10.69
N THR A 429 27.36 6.10 -9.42
CA THR A 429 27.37 7.27 -8.53
C THR A 429 27.83 6.84 -7.14
N LYS A 430 27.91 7.78 -6.19
CA LYS A 430 28.11 7.45 -4.76
C LYS A 430 27.02 6.55 -4.16
N GLU A 431 25.89 6.31 -4.84
CA GLU A 431 24.75 5.58 -4.30
C GLU A 431 24.24 4.44 -5.21
N LYS A 432 24.74 4.33 -6.45
CA LYS A 432 24.27 3.36 -7.45
C LYS A 432 25.43 2.60 -8.06
N TYR A 433 25.24 1.30 -8.25
CA TYR A 433 26.26 0.37 -8.73
C TYR A 433 25.78 -0.37 -9.98
N ILE A 434 26.69 -0.61 -10.93
CA ILE A 434 26.48 -1.52 -12.07
C ILE A 434 26.44 -2.97 -11.57
N SER A 435 27.36 -3.29 -10.68
CA SER A 435 27.46 -4.56 -9.95
C SER A 435 28.30 -4.38 -8.69
N PHE A 436 28.20 -5.35 -7.79
CA PHE A 436 29.09 -5.49 -6.63
C PHE A 436 29.48 -6.96 -6.47
N THR A 437 30.70 -7.24 -6.04
CA THR A 437 31.23 -8.60 -5.85
C THR A 437 31.68 -8.79 -4.42
N LYS A 438 30.99 -9.64 -3.64
CA LYS A 438 31.43 -10.05 -2.31
C LYS A 438 32.38 -11.23 -2.44
N HIS A 439 33.57 -11.11 -1.87
CA HIS A 439 34.47 -12.24 -1.65
C HIS A 439 34.05 -12.97 -0.37
N VAL A 440 34.22 -14.30 -0.32
CA VAL A 440 33.87 -15.12 0.85
C VAL A 440 35.16 -15.71 1.43
N ASP A 441 35.82 -15.00 2.34
CA ASP A 441 37.17 -15.37 2.81
C ASP A 441 37.21 -16.76 3.48
N ASP A 442 36.11 -17.17 4.10
CA ASP A 442 35.93 -18.50 4.71
C ASP A 442 35.93 -19.65 3.65
N THR A 443 36.11 -19.34 2.36
CA THR A 443 36.25 -20.30 1.23
C THR A 443 37.61 -20.23 0.51
N ILE A 444 38.61 -19.54 1.07
CA ILE A 444 39.96 -19.44 0.49
C ILE A 444 40.64 -20.83 0.38
N ASP A 445 41.23 -21.12 -0.77
CA ASP A 445 42.05 -22.32 -1.00
C ASP A 445 43.57 -22.08 -0.83
N ASP A 446 44.36 -23.16 -0.95
CA ASP A 446 45.83 -23.17 -0.89
C ASP A 446 46.50 -22.18 -1.87
N LYS A 447 45.80 -21.84 -2.95
CA LYS A 447 46.25 -20.91 -4.00
C LYS A 447 45.74 -19.48 -3.76
N LYS A 448 45.18 -19.21 -2.58
CA LYS A 448 44.59 -17.93 -2.12
C LYS A 448 43.38 -17.45 -2.92
N ASN A 449 42.59 -18.36 -3.50
CA ASN A 449 41.36 -18.04 -4.25
C ASN A 449 40.13 -18.42 -3.42
N CYS A 450 39.21 -17.47 -3.22
CA CYS A 450 37.91 -17.69 -2.61
C CYS A 450 36.79 -17.79 -3.67
N ILE A 451 35.59 -18.16 -3.22
CA ILE A 451 34.34 -17.96 -3.97
C ILE A 451 33.97 -16.47 -3.95
N GLN A 452 33.45 -16.00 -5.07
CA GLN A 452 33.01 -14.62 -5.28
C GLN A 452 31.51 -14.61 -5.65
N LEU A 453 30.72 -13.82 -4.95
CA LEU A 453 29.30 -13.62 -5.23
C LEU A 453 29.11 -12.27 -5.94
N ARG A 454 28.88 -12.30 -7.25
CA ARG A 454 28.76 -11.09 -8.09
C ARG A 454 27.31 -10.76 -8.39
N PHE A 455 26.82 -9.70 -7.76
CA PHE A 455 25.46 -9.22 -7.89
C PHE A 455 25.30 -8.38 -9.15
N ILE A 456 24.35 -8.75 -10.01
CA ILE A 456 24.08 -8.06 -11.28
C ILE A 456 22.60 -7.74 -11.46
N ASP A 457 22.33 -6.58 -12.06
CA ASP A 457 20.98 -6.12 -12.36
C ASP A 457 20.55 -6.51 -13.79
N SER A 458 19.67 -7.51 -13.89
CA SER A 458 19.11 -7.96 -15.18
C SER A 458 18.30 -6.88 -15.90
N TYR A 459 17.77 -5.87 -15.22
CA TYR A 459 17.06 -4.76 -15.88
C TYR A 459 18.02 -3.84 -16.69
N ARG A 460 19.34 -4.03 -16.59
CA ARG A 460 20.34 -3.36 -17.46
C ARG A 460 20.42 -3.97 -18.86
N PHE A 461 20.17 -5.28 -18.99
CA PHE A 461 20.22 -6.01 -20.27
C PHE A 461 18.86 -6.57 -20.72
N LEU A 462 17.86 -6.60 -19.84
CA LEU A 462 16.45 -6.90 -20.11
C LEU A 462 15.60 -5.70 -19.64
N ALA A 463 15.65 -4.60 -20.37
CA ALA A 463 15.05 -3.30 -20.01
C ALA A 463 13.51 -3.25 -20.13
N SER A 464 12.81 -4.24 -19.59
CA SER A 464 11.35 -4.31 -19.49
C SER A 464 10.95 -5.00 -18.20
N SER A 465 9.68 -4.88 -17.77
CA SER A 465 9.21 -5.53 -16.53
C SER A 465 9.21 -7.06 -16.66
N LEU A 466 9.34 -7.78 -15.54
CA LEU A 466 9.23 -9.24 -15.52
C LEU A 466 7.91 -9.75 -16.13
N ASP A 467 6.80 -9.04 -15.90
CA ASP A 467 5.50 -9.27 -16.56
C ASP A 467 5.61 -9.23 -18.09
N LYS A 468 6.29 -8.20 -18.63
CA LYS A 468 6.46 -8.05 -20.08
C LYS A 468 7.44 -9.08 -20.65
N LEU A 469 8.53 -9.35 -19.95
CA LEU A 469 9.52 -10.36 -20.33
C LEU A 469 8.92 -11.78 -20.33
N ALA A 470 8.12 -12.12 -19.31
CA ALA A 470 7.38 -13.38 -19.25
C ALA A 470 6.35 -13.49 -20.38
N SER A 471 5.71 -12.39 -20.80
CA SER A 471 4.78 -12.39 -21.95
C SER A 471 5.43 -12.77 -23.30
N PHE A 472 6.76 -12.75 -23.40
CA PHE A 472 7.50 -13.21 -24.59
C PHE A 472 7.90 -14.70 -24.52
N LEU A 473 7.69 -15.38 -23.39
CA LEU A 473 7.98 -16.80 -23.23
C LEU A 473 6.78 -17.63 -23.69
N SER A 474 6.96 -18.42 -24.77
CA SER A 474 5.98 -19.45 -25.12
C SER A 474 5.88 -20.50 -24.00
N LYS A 475 4.69 -21.08 -23.80
CA LYS A 475 4.39 -21.94 -22.64
C LYS A 475 5.38 -23.10 -22.44
N GLY A 476 5.84 -23.73 -23.53
CA GLY A 476 6.87 -24.78 -23.49
C GLY A 476 8.28 -24.35 -23.03
N LYS A 477 8.53 -23.04 -22.90
CA LYS A 477 9.75 -22.48 -22.29
C LYS A 477 9.64 -22.30 -20.78
N LEU A 478 8.45 -22.39 -20.18
CA LEU A 478 8.19 -22.23 -18.74
C LEU A 478 8.58 -23.49 -17.93
N ARG A 479 9.76 -24.06 -18.21
CA ARG A 479 10.20 -25.39 -17.75
C ARG A 479 10.26 -25.51 -16.22
N VAL A 480 10.75 -24.47 -15.54
CA VAL A 480 10.80 -24.45 -14.06
C VAL A 480 9.38 -24.43 -13.49
N LEU A 481 8.52 -23.53 -13.97
CA LEU A 481 7.12 -23.44 -13.52
C LEU A 481 6.37 -24.76 -13.75
N ARG A 482 6.54 -25.43 -14.90
CA ARG A 482 5.89 -26.73 -15.18
C ARG A 482 6.49 -27.89 -14.36
N ARG A 483 7.70 -27.76 -13.82
CA ARG A 483 8.29 -28.74 -12.88
C ARG A 483 7.69 -28.59 -11.49
N GLU A 484 7.66 -27.38 -10.94
CA GLU A 484 7.08 -27.12 -9.61
C GLU A 484 5.57 -27.43 -9.59
N PHE A 485 4.85 -27.02 -10.64
CA PHE A 485 3.42 -27.29 -10.83
C PHE A 485 3.16 -28.51 -11.74
N SER A 486 4.02 -29.53 -11.66
CA SER A 486 3.92 -30.77 -12.45
C SER A 486 2.65 -31.58 -12.18
N HIS A 487 2.02 -31.38 -11.02
CA HIS A 487 0.77 -31.99 -10.60
C HIS A 487 -0.49 -31.34 -11.21
N LEU A 488 -0.37 -30.16 -11.86
CA LEU A 488 -1.51 -29.51 -12.51
C LEU A 488 -1.80 -30.14 -13.88
N SER A 489 -3.10 -30.30 -14.19
CA SER A 489 -3.55 -30.57 -15.55
C SER A 489 -3.08 -29.48 -16.52
N GLU A 490 -2.98 -29.82 -17.81
CA GLU A 490 -2.61 -28.84 -18.85
C GLU A 490 -3.54 -27.61 -18.83
N GLU A 491 -4.83 -27.82 -18.56
CA GLU A 491 -5.83 -26.76 -18.43
C GLU A 491 -5.58 -25.85 -17.21
N ASN A 492 -5.35 -26.42 -16.03
CA ASN A 492 -5.06 -25.63 -14.82
C ASN A 492 -3.69 -24.93 -14.92
N PHE A 493 -2.70 -25.56 -15.55
CA PHE A 493 -1.43 -24.91 -15.89
C PHE A 493 -1.62 -23.78 -16.91
N ASN A 494 -2.50 -23.97 -17.91
CA ASN A 494 -2.86 -22.91 -18.84
C ASN A 494 -3.51 -21.72 -18.13
N LEU A 495 -4.39 -21.94 -17.13
CA LEU A 495 -4.94 -20.88 -16.29
C LEU A 495 -3.86 -20.16 -15.47
N LEU A 496 -2.94 -20.90 -14.82
CA LEU A 496 -1.81 -20.34 -14.08
C LEU A 496 -0.92 -19.41 -14.93
N THR A 497 -0.81 -19.67 -16.24
CA THR A 497 -0.05 -18.81 -17.17
C THR A 497 -0.81 -17.60 -17.72
N ARG A 498 -2.09 -17.41 -17.39
CA ARG A 498 -2.88 -16.25 -17.84
C ARG A 498 -2.73 -15.08 -16.88
N LYS A 499 -2.57 -13.87 -17.43
CA LYS A 499 -2.69 -12.64 -16.67
C LYS A 499 -4.16 -12.46 -16.24
N GLY A 500 -4.44 -12.67 -14.96
CA GLY A 500 -5.76 -12.46 -14.38
C GLY A 500 -6.15 -10.98 -14.43
N VAL A 501 -7.11 -10.63 -15.28
CA VAL A 501 -7.77 -9.32 -15.21
C VAL A 501 -8.90 -9.43 -14.20
N PHE A 502 -8.55 -9.34 -12.92
CA PHE A 502 -9.53 -9.22 -11.84
C PHE A 502 -9.85 -7.73 -11.64
N PRO A 503 -11.10 -7.28 -11.82
CA PRO A 503 -11.43 -5.86 -11.74
C PRO A 503 -11.64 -5.45 -10.27
N TYR A 504 -10.54 -5.27 -9.54
CA TYR A 504 -10.52 -4.92 -8.11
C TYR A 504 -11.30 -3.64 -7.76
N GLU A 505 -11.46 -2.70 -8.70
CA GLU A 505 -12.27 -1.48 -8.51
C GLU A 505 -13.79 -1.71 -8.73
N TYR A 506 -14.20 -2.89 -9.19
CA TYR A 506 -15.59 -3.24 -9.49
C TYR A 506 -16.14 -4.29 -8.51
N ILE A 507 -15.36 -5.35 -8.23
CA ILE A 507 -15.75 -6.45 -7.33
C ILE A 507 -15.36 -6.10 -5.89
N ASP A 508 -16.28 -5.42 -5.19
CA ASP A 508 -16.24 -5.15 -3.75
C ASP A 508 -17.14 -6.11 -2.94
N CYS A 509 -18.03 -6.87 -3.60
CA CYS A 509 -18.89 -7.90 -3.01
C CYS A 509 -19.16 -9.06 -3.98
N SER A 510 -19.63 -10.20 -3.46
CA SER A 510 -19.84 -11.44 -4.22
C SER A 510 -20.97 -11.37 -5.25
N GLU A 511 -22.00 -10.56 -5.02
CA GLU A 511 -23.18 -10.46 -5.90
C GLU A 511 -22.85 -9.87 -7.28
N LYS A 512 -21.79 -9.06 -7.37
CA LYS A 512 -21.35 -8.39 -8.61
C LYS A 512 -20.74 -9.32 -9.66
N LEU A 513 -20.53 -10.60 -9.34
CA LEU A 513 -20.07 -11.62 -10.29
C LEU A 513 -21.13 -11.99 -11.36
N ASN A 514 -22.39 -11.58 -11.18
CA ASN A 514 -23.55 -12.13 -11.90
C ASN A 514 -24.34 -11.13 -12.78
N ARG A 515 -23.73 -10.07 -13.34
CA ARG A 515 -24.47 -9.03 -14.12
C ARG A 515 -23.79 -8.62 -15.43
N ALA A 516 -24.59 -8.12 -16.38
CA ALA A 516 -24.18 -7.69 -17.73
C ALA A 516 -24.45 -6.19 -18.00
N CYS A 517 -23.91 -5.67 -19.10
CA CYS A 517 -23.71 -4.24 -19.43
C CYS A 517 -24.95 -3.49 -19.99
N TYR A 518 -24.85 -2.15 -20.18
CA TYR A 518 -25.31 -1.36 -21.37
C TYR A 518 -24.81 0.12 -21.35
N ALA A 519 -25.14 0.95 -22.36
CA ALA A 519 -24.58 2.31 -22.67
C ALA A 519 -25.71 3.34 -23.06
N ASP A 520 -25.56 4.60 -23.51
CA ASP A 520 -24.50 5.42 -24.18
C ASP A 520 -24.75 6.96 -23.93
N PHE A 521 -24.26 7.88 -24.80
CA PHE A 521 -24.41 9.37 -24.90
C PHE A 521 -23.30 10.16 -24.16
N ARG A 522 -22.25 10.75 -24.81
CA ARG A 522 -22.10 11.74 -25.93
C ARG A 522 -22.38 13.19 -25.47
N TRP A 523 -21.70 14.27 -25.90
CA TRP A 523 -20.93 14.59 -27.13
C TRP A 523 -19.72 15.55 -26.85
N VAL A 524 -18.83 15.81 -27.84
CA VAL A 524 -18.38 17.17 -28.31
C VAL A 524 -17.24 17.10 -29.36
N ASP A 525 -16.14 16.38 -29.10
CA ASP A 525 -14.83 16.59 -29.77
C ASP A 525 -14.72 16.28 -31.29
N ALA A 526 -15.69 15.57 -31.85
CA ALA A 526 -15.55 14.89 -33.15
C ALA A 526 -15.40 15.81 -34.39
N VAL A 527 -15.72 17.10 -34.28
CA VAL A 527 -15.72 18.05 -35.41
C VAL A 527 -14.30 18.36 -35.90
N ILE A 528 -13.32 18.47 -34.99
CA ILE A 528 -11.95 18.86 -35.32
C ILE A 528 -11.24 17.73 -36.08
N ILE A 529 -11.37 16.49 -35.58
CA ILE A 529 -10.72 15.30 -36.17
C ILE A 529 -11.20 15.05 -37.61
N LYS A 530 -12.46 15.36 -37.93
CA LYS A 530 -12.98 15.27 -39.30
C LYS A 530 -12.37 16.28 -40.26
N ARG A 531 -12.09 17.50 -39.80
CA ARG A 531 -11.58 18.60 -40.65
C ARG A 531 -10.12 18.35 -41.04
N ASP A 532 -9.33 17.90 -40.08
CA ASP A 532 -7.86 17.75 -40.21
C ASP A 532 -7.46 16.26 -40.31
N ILE A 533 -8.30 15.44 -40.97
CA ILE A 533 -8.24 13.96 -40.96
C ILE A 533 -6.93 13.39 -41.52
N ASP A 534 -6.25 14.12 -42.40
CA ASP A 534 -4.92 13.80 -42.93
C ASP A 534 -3.84 13.73 -41.84
N ARG A 535 -4.08 14.35 -40.67
CA ARG A 535 -3.10 14.53 -39.59
C ARG A 535 -3.22 13.48 -38.48
N PHE A 536 -4.26 12.65 -38.46
CA PHE A 536 -4.58 11.70 -37.38
C PHE A 536 -4.63 10.24 -37.85
N ASP A 537 -4.20 9.29 -37.00
CA ASP A 537 -4.50 7.86 -37.17
C ASP A 537 -5.85 7.54 -36.52
N THR A 538 -6.86 7.23 -37.33
CA THR A 538 -8.22 6.88 -36.91
C THR A 538 -8.53 5.40 -37.14
N SER A 539 -7.53 4.59 -37.50
CA SER A 539 -7.73 3.21 -37.98
C SER A 539 -8.14 2.18 -36.92
N ASP A 540 -8.09 2.55 -35.65
CA ASP A 540 -8.53 1.74 -34.51
C ASP A 540 -9.89 2.22 -33.93
N TYR A 541 -10.59 3.15 -34.63
CA TYR A 541 -11.96 3.55 -34.31
C TYR A 541 -12.98 2.49 -34.79
N SER A 542 -14.19 2.49 -34.22
CA SER A 542 -15.27 1.61 -34.68
C SER A 542 -15.76 1.96 -36.09
N VAL A 543 -16.16 0.96 -36.87
CA VAL A 543 -16.88 1.16 -38.15
C VAL A 543 -18.17 1.94 -37.92
N ASP A 544 -18.92 1.55 -36.89
CA ASP A 544 -20.17 2.19 -36.46
C ASP A 544 -19.90 3.35 -35.48
N ASN A 545 -18.78 4.07 -35.62
CA ASN A 545 -18.50 5.20 -34.72
C ASN A 545 -19.59 6.29 -34.87
N PRO A 546 -20.12 6.84 -33.76
CA PRO A 546 -21.35 7.65 -33.75
C PRO A 546 -21.22 9.00 -34.45
N TYR A 547 -20.05 9.30 -35.01
CA TYR A 547 -19.72 10.53 -35.71
C TYR A 547 -19.46 10.31 -37.20
N HIS A 548 -19.36 9.07 -37.69
CA HIS A 548 -18.95 8.74 -39.07
C HIS A 548 -17.59 9.36 -39.45
N ILE A 549 -16.58 9.18 -38.59
CA ILE A 549 -15.17 9.49 -38.88
C ILE A 549 -14.60 8.36 -39.76
N PRO A 550 -13.93 8.67 -40.89
CA PRO A 550 -13.30 7.65 -41.74
C PRO A 550 -12.18 6.89 -41.02
N LEU A 551 -12.06 5.58 -41.28
CA LEU A 551 -11.00 4.72 -40.73
C LEU A 551 -9.76 4.74 -41.64
N VAL A 552 -8.79 5.60 -41.35
CA VAL A 552 -7.63 5.85 -42.22
C VAL A 552 -6.30 5.86 -41.45
N ASN A 553 -5.19 6.01 -42.16
CA ASN A 553 -3.88 6.41 -41.60
C ASN A 553 -3.18 5.41 -40.65
N LYS A 554 -3.56 4.13 -40.70
CA LYS A 554 -3.08 3.05 -39.81
C LYS A 554 -1.55 3.00 -39.65
N LYS A 555 -1.08 3.48 -38.51
CA LYS A 555 0.33 3.46 -38.05
C LYS A 555 1.31 4.13 -39.02
N VAL A 556 0.84 5.10 -39.79
CA VAL A 556 1.69 5.90 -40.69
C VAL A 556 2.62 6.80 -39.85
N PRO A 557 3.96 6.70 -40.00
CA PRO A 557 4.89 7.53 -39.23
C PRO A 557 4.71 9.02 -39.50
N GLY A 558 4.71 9.83 -38.43
CA GLY A 558 4.59 11.29 -38.49
C GLY A 558 3.18 11.85 -38.23
N LEU A 559 2.14 11.00 -38.23
CA LEU A 559 0.77 11.41 -37.91
C LEU A 559 0.47 11.33 -36.41
N MET A 560 -0.54 12.07 -35.96
CA MET A 560 -1.02 12.03 -34.57
C MET A 560 -1.71 10.70 -34.29
N LYS A 561 -1.00 9.81 -33.60
CA LYS A 561 -1.51 8.53 -33.13
C LYS A 561 -2.63 8.73 -32.10
N ASP A 562 -3.71 7.97 -32.25
CA ASP A 562 -4.69 7.77 -31.18
C ASP A 562 -4.07 7.08 -29.94
N GLU A 563 -3.99 7.80 -28.82
CA GLU A 563 -3.55 7.27 -27.52
C GLU A 563 -4.64 6.49 -26.76
N ASN A 564 -5.91 6.59 -27.21
CA ASN A 564 -7.08 6.01 -26.56
C ASN A 564 -7.58 4.70 -27.19
N ASN A 565 -7.03 4.24 -28.31
CA ASN A 565 -7.43 3.00 -29.00
C ASN A 565 -8.96 2.93 -29.26
N GLY A 566 -9.49 3.85 -30.05
CA GLY A 566 -10.89 3.96 -30.46
C GLY A 566 -11.85 4.56 -29.41
N ALA A 567 -11.38 4.83 -28.19
CA ALA A 567 -12.22 5.38 -27.12
C ALA A 567 -12.28 6.92 -27.17
N ILE A 568 -13.50 7.46 -27.23
CA ILE A 568 -13.78 8.89 -27.37
C ILE A 568 -13.30 9.65 -26.14
N MET A 569 -12.45 10.67 -26.34
CA MET A 569 -12.17 11.68 -25.33
C MET A 569 -13.40 12.59 -25.19
N THR A 570 -13.77 12.96 -23.97
CA THR A 570 -14.93 13.83 -23.71
C THR A 570 -14.51 15.18 -23.14
N GLU A 571 -13.47 15.20 -22.31
CA GLU A 571 -12.95 16.40 -21.67
C GLU A 571 -11.42 16.32 -21.52
N PHE A 572 -10.74 17.44 -21.69
CA PHE A 572 -9.30 17.59 -21.49
C PHE A 572 -9.00 18.87 -20.73
N VAL A 573 -8.18 18.77 -19.67
CA VAL A 573 -7.65 19.93 -18.94
C VAL A 573 -6.14 19.84 -18.92
N GLY A 574 -5.48 20.69 -19.70
CA GLY A 574 -4.03 20.81 -19.77
C GLY A 574 -3.52 22.03 -19.01
N LEU A 575 -2.87 21.82 -17.86
CA LEU A 575 -2.22 22.91 -17.11
C LEU A 575 -0.85 23.24 -17.69
N ARG A 576 -0.07 22.21 -18.06
CA ARG A 576 1.24 22.35 -18.75
C ARG A 576 1.75 21.01 -19.30
N ALA A 577 2.88 21.04 -19.99
CA ALA A 577 3.53 19.84 -20.52
C ALA A 577 3.77 18.77 -19.42
N LYS A 578 3.09 17.62 -19.56
CA LYS A 578 3.11 16.49 -18.60
C LYS A 578 2.43 16.80 -17.24
N MET A 579 1.51 17.76 -17.24
CA MET A 579 0.54 18.05 -16.16
C MET A 579 -0.85 18.29 -16.78
N TYR A 580 -1.67 17.24 -16.87
CA TYR A 580 -2.98 17.27 -17.53
C TYR A 580 -3.91 16.16 -17.03
N ALA A 581 -5.22 16.34 -17.24
CA ALA A 581 -6.24 15.33 -17.03
C ALA A 581 -7.05 15.08 -18.32
N LEU A 582 -7.51 13.83 -18.50
CA LEU A 582 -8.31 13.36 -19.63
C LEU A 582 -9.51 12.58 -19.10
N ARG A 583 -10.73 12.92 -19.53
CA ARG A 583 -11.91 12.05 -19.37
C ARG A 583 -12.19 11.37 -20.71
N VAL A 584 -12.39 10.06 -20.66
CA VAL A 584 -12.47 9.19 -21.85
C VAL A 584 -13.60 8.19 -21.66
N GLN A 585 -14.50 8.09 -22.64
CA GLN A 585 -15.72 7.29 -22.55
C GLN A 585 -15.39 5.81 -22.25
N GLY A 586 -16.08 5.24 -21.27
CA GLY A 586 -15.86 3.86 -20.82
C GLY A 586 -14.54 3.61 -20.08
N LYS A 587 -13.82 4.67 -19.66
CA LYS A 587 -12.53 4.58 -18.94
C LYS A 587 -12.48 5.54 -17.77
N LYS A 588 -11.58 5.26 -16.82
CA LYS A 588 -11.31 6.11 -15.65
C LYS A 588 -10.46 7.33 -16.01
N ASP A 589 -10.74 8.46 -15.37
CA ASP A 589 -10.05 9.74 -15.57
C ASP A 589 -8.51 9.59 -15.53
N THR A 590 -7.87 9.84 -16.67
CA THR A 590 -6.41 9.69 -16.83
C THR A 590 -5.71 10.98 -16.41
N LYS A 591 -5.40 11.05 -15.12
CA LYS A 591 -4.72 12.19 -14.47
C LYS A 591 -3.19 12.01 -14.52
N LYS A 592 -2.47 13.05 -14.93
CA LYS A 592 -0.99 13.09 -14.98
C LYS A 592 -0.48 14.38 -14.32
N ALA A 593 0.35 14.28 -13.29
CA ALA A 593 1.12 15.42 -12.78
C ALA A 593 2.58 14.99 -12.54
N LYS A 594 3.51 15.43 -13.41
CA LYS A 594 4.90 15.00 -13.36
C LYS A 594 5.59 15.42 -12.06
N GLY A 595 5.84 14.45 -11.18
CA GLY A 595 6.60 14.62 -9.94
C GLY A 595 5.77 14.46 -8.66
N VAL A 596 4.47 14.22 -8.79
CA VAL A 596 3.57 13.75 -7.71
C VAL A 596 3.55 12.21 -7.71
N LYS A 597 3.41 11.58 -6.54
CA LYS A 597 3.31 10.12 -6.43
C LYS A 597 1.93 9.60 -6.92
N SER A 598 1.91 8.42 -7.53
CA SER A 598 0.71 7.82 -8.15
C SER A 598 -0.42 7.52 -7.15
N ASN A 599 -0.11 7.16 -5.91
CA ASN A 599 -1.11 6.98 -4.84
C ASN A 599 -1.78 8.31 -4.45
N VAL A 600 -1.02 9.42 -4.41
CA VAL A 600 -1.55 10.78 -4.18
C VAL A 600 -2.44 11.22 -5.34
N MET A 601 -2.03 10.94 -6.58
CA MET A 601 -2.85 11.16 -7.79
C MET A 601 -4.16 10.35 -7.81
N ALA A 602 -4.15 9.16 -7.21
CA ALA A 602 -5.32 8.29 -7.14
C ALA A 602 -6.30 8.74 -6.04
N ARG A 603 -5.80 9.00 -4.82
CA ARG A 603 -6.62 9.22 -3.61
C ARG A 603 -7.02 10.67 -3.32
N SER A 604 -6.31 11.67 -3.85
CA SER A 604 -6.43 13.06 -3.34
C SER A 604 -6.47 14.15 -4.41
N ILE A 605 -6.51 13.79 -5.69
CA ILE A 605 -6.55 14.74 -6.81
C ILE A 605 -7.63 14.24 -7.77
N THR A 606 -8.71 15.01 -7.98
CA THR A 606 -9.79 14.66 -8.91
C THR A 606 -9.46 15.10 -10.35
N PHE A 607 -10.42 14.98 -11.28
CA PHE A 607 -10.34 15.69 -12.56
C PHE A 607 -10.66 17.17 -12.36
N ASP A 608 -11.67 17.45 -11.55
CA ASP A 608 -12.23 18.79 -11.32
C ASP A 608 -11.24 19.69 -10.55
N ASP A 609 -10.30 19.10 -9.80
CA ASP A 609 -9.13 19.79 -9.25
C ASP A 609 -8.25 20.42 -10.34
N TYR A 610 -8.14 19.82 -11.53
CA TYR A 610 -7.46 20.46 -12.67
C TYR A 610 -8.31 21.60 -13.24
N THR A 611 -9.62 21.40 -13.37
CA THR A 611 -10.56 22.42 -13.87
C THR A 611 -10.54 23.66 -12.97
N ARG A 612 -10.61 23.46 -11.64
CA ARG A 612 -10.48 24.49 -10.60
C ARG A 612 -9.12 25.20 -10.66
N CYS A 613 -8.03 24.43 -10.76
CA CYS A 613 -6.67 24.97 -10.88
C CYS A 613 -6.49 25.84 -12.14
N LEU A 614 -7.12 25.47 -13.27
CA LEU A 614 -7.08 26.24 -14.51
C LEU A 614 -7.96 27.50 -14.46
N ASN A 615 -9.22 27.37 -14.04
CA ASN A 615 -10.21 28.45 -14.12
C ASN A 615 -10.01 29.50 -13.03
N ASP A 616 -9.74 29.07 -11.79
CA ASP A 616 -9.63 29.94 -10.62
C ASP A 616 -8.18 30.40 -10.37
N ALA A 617 -7.23 29.93 -11.21
CA ALA A 617 -5.78 30.12 -11.08
C ALA A 617 -5.17 29.66 -9.72
N ILE A 618 -5.79 28.69 -9.06
CA ILE A 618 -5.37 28.20 -7.73
C ILE A 618 -4.25 27.16 -7.84
N GLU A 619 -3.15 27.35 -7.09
CA GLU A 619 -2.17 26.28 -6.84
C GLU A 619 -2.66 25.30 -5.78
N MET A 620 -2.50 24.00 -6.03
CA MET A 620 -2.95 22.95 -5.10
C MET A 620 -1.76 22.15 -4.55
N THR A 621 -1.57 22.19 -3.24
CA THR A 621 -0.56 21.37 -2.55
C THR A 621 -1.13 20.04 -2.05
N ARG A 622 -0.28 19.02 -1.96
CA ARG A 622 -0.55 17.72 -1.33
C ARG A 622 0.67 17.24 -0.54
N ARG A 623 0.43 16.56 0.59
CA ARG A 623 1.46 15.85 1.36
C ARG A 623 1.70 14.49 0.72
N GLN A 624 2.95 14.16 0.40
CA GLN A 624 3.35 12.87 -0.14
C GLN A 624 4.44 12.21 0.71
N LEU A 625 4.27 10.92 1.00
CA LEU A 625 5.36 10.11 1.55
C LEU A 625 6.27 9.66 0.40
N CYS A 626 7.58 9.85 0.57
CA CYS A 626 8.58 9.37 -0.37
C CYS A 626 9.75 8.73 0.37
N ILE A 627 10.18 7.55 -0.09
CA ILE A 627 11.44 6.98 0.37
C ILE A 627 12.58 7.64 -0.40
N ARG A 628 13.63 8.06 0.29
CA ARG A 628 14.89 8.54 -0.28
C ARG A 628 16.06 7.83 0.39
N SER A 629 17.13 7.59 -0.37
CA SER A 629 18.44 7.25 0.20
C SER A 629 19.29 8.50 0.41
N LYS A 630 20.20 8.44 1.37
CA LYS A 630 21.35 9.35 1.55
C LYS A 630 22.49 8.54 2.20
N LEU A 631 23.65 8.45 1.55
CA LEU A 631 24.81 7.65 2.00
C LEU A 631 24.45 6.16 2.24
N HIS A 632 23.59 5.60 1.38
CA HIS A 632 22.98 4.26 1.48
C HIS A 632 22.11 4.00 2.72
N GLU A 633 21.95 4.96 3.61
CA GLU A 633 20.85 4.93 4.57
C GLU A 633 19.55 5.31 3.87
N VAL A 634 18.45 4.66 4.25
CA VAL A 634 17.16 4.75 3.55
C VAL A 634 16.11 5.25 4.52
N TYR A 635 15.47 6.37 4.17
CA TYR A 635 14.55 7.09 5.05
C TYR A 635 13.21 7.35 4.36
N THR A 636 12.11 7.16 5.09
CA THR A 636 10.78 7.64 4.68
C THR A 636 10.64 9.11 5.04
N ILE A 637 10.41 9.97 4.05
CA ILE A 637 10.31 11.42 4.21
C ILE A 637 8.92 11.86 3.78
N SER A 638 8.26 12.63 4.66
CA SER A 638 7.03 13.36 4.33
C SER A 638 7.39 14.68 3.65
N GLU A 639 6.85 14.92 2.46
CA GLU A 639 7.11 16.12 1.66
C GLU A 639 5.78 16.76 1.25
N THR A 640 5.54 18.01 1.65
CA THR A 640 4.45 18.81 1.09
C THR A 640 4.90 19.39 -0.25
N LYS A 641 4.07 19.23 -1.28
CA LYS A 641 4.43 19.55 -2.67
C LYS A 641 3.28 20.20 -3.42
N ILE A 642 3.60 21.21 -4.23
CA ILE A 642 2.69 21.76 -5.26
C ILE A 642 2.41 20.63 -6.26
N ALA A 643 1.18 20.14 -6.26
CA ALA A 643 0.72 19.00 -7.06
C ALA A 643 0.12 19.45 -8.39
N LEU A 644 -0.70 20.51 -8.36
CA LEU A 644 -1.21 21.24 -9.52
C LEU A 644 -0.85 22.73 -9.39
N SER A 645 -0.58 23.37 -10.52
CA SER A 645 -0.35 24.81 -10.64
C SER A 645 -0.68 25.24 -12.07
N PRO A 646 -1.33 26.39 -12.27
CA PRO A 646 -1.61 26.94 -13.60
C PRO A 646 -0.39 27.61 -14.24
N HIS A 647 0.72 27.77 -13.50
CA HIS A 647 1.88 28.52 -13.95
C HIS A 647 2.98 27.60 -14.53
N ASP A 648 3.51 27.95 -15.71
CA ASP A 648 4.75 27.32 -16.20
C ASP A 648 5.98 27.98 -15.55
N ASP A 649 6.29 27.50 -14.35
CA ASP A 649 7.51 27.77 -13.57
C ASP A 649 8.85 27.49 -14.29
N LYS A 650 8.86 26.98 -15.54
CA LYS A 650 10.07 26.58 -16.28
C LYS A 650 10.29 27.39 -17.55
N ARG A 651 9.25 27.93 -18.19
CA ARG A 651 9.41 28.77 -19.39
C ARG A 651 8.49 29.99 -19.45
N TYR A 652 9.08 31.10 -19.88
CA TYR A 652 8.39 32.27 -20.38
C TYR A 652 7.93 32.05 -21.83
N ILE A 653 6.65 32.27 -22.12
CA ILE A 653 6.11 32.27 -23.49
C ILE A 653 6.33 33.67 -24.08
N VAL A 654 6.92 33.74 -25.27
CA VAL A 654 7.11 35.02 -25.96
C VAL A 654 5.76 35.47 -26.53
N SER A 655 5.25 36.63 -26.05
CA SER A 655 3.96 37.17 -26.49
C SER A 655 3.88 37.28 -28.02
N GLY A 656 2.83 36.71 -28.61
CA GLY A 656 2.63 36.65 -30.06
C GLY A 656 3.46 35.60 -30.82
N SER A 657 4.25 34.75 -30.14
CA SER A 657 5.01 33.65 -30.76
C SER A 657 4.69 32.30 -30.10
N THR A 658 5.03 31.21 -30.80
CA THR A 658 5.11 29.84 -30.26
C THR A 658 6.44 29.57 -29.54
N ASP A 659 7.40 30.50 -29.61
CA ASP A 659 8.70 30.40 -28.94
C ASP A 659 8.59 30.49 -27.41
N THR A 660 9.42 29.70 -26.74
CA THR A 660 9.48 29.65 -25.27
C THR A 660 10.91 29.74 -24.77
N LEU A 661 11.15 30.66 -23.84
CA LEU A 661 12.46 30.97 -23.25
C LEU A 661 12.54 30.43 -21.83
N PRO A 662 13.70 29.95 -21.34
CA PRO A 662 13.85 29.61 -19.93
C PRO A 662 13.79 30.87 -19.06
N TRP A 663 13.15 30.80 -17.89
CA TRP A 663 13.19 31.90 -16.92
C TRP A 663 14.64 32.24 -16.54
N GLY A 664 14.97 33.53 -16.50
CA GLY A 664 16.35 34.03 -16.36
C GLY A 664 17.09 34.26 -17.69
N HIS A 665 16.50 33.95 -18.85
CA HIS A 665 17.05 34.36 -20.15
C HIS A 665 17.06 35.89 -20.30
N TYR A 666 18.05 36.44 -21.01
CA TYR A 666 18.26 37.90 -21.09
C TYR A 666 17.11 38.70 -21.74
N ARG A 667 16.22 38.03 -22.50
CA ARG A 667 15.00 38.61 -23.09
C ARG A 667 13.75 38.48 -22.20
N CYS A 668 13.90 38.00 -20.97
CA CYS A 668 12.83 37.82 -19.99
C CYS A 668 13.05 38.76 -18.79
N LYS A 669 13.38 40.02 -19.08
CA LYS A 669 13.58 41.13 -18.15
C LYS A 669 12.56 42.22 -18.46
#